data_AF-W7C916-F1
#
_entry.id   AF-W7C916-F1
#
_cell.length_a   1.000
_cell.length_b   1.000
_cell.length_c   1.000
_cell.angle_alpha   90.00
_cell.angle_beta   90.00
_cell.angle_gamma   90.00
#
_symmetry.space_group_name_H-M   'P 1'
#
loop_
_entity.id
_entity.type
_entity.pdbx_description
1 polymer ?
#
loop_
_entity_poly.entity_id
_entity_poly.type
_entity_poly.pdbx_seq_one_letter_code
_entity_poly.pdbx_strand_id
1 'polypeptide(L)'
;MSNGVGTGTGAMNLSWKAMPGATGYKVIIGNGYNYEYFTVGNVTSWTTKGKGIFPTKAELDKGLYRFHTDGKGTEFANDPTQLYENTFKAGTTWTLRCQKKYIVRVLATYTSGDGPTSDITEAVMPPETLPAKPEKSTIKTTSSGAGTGTGHMDITWQAVPGAIDYKVVIGNGYNYEYFNTGNVTNWSTKGKNIFPTQAEIANKQYKFHQDGKGVEFASDPRALYENGYQAGSTFGLRNQKKYIVRILAVYPWGDGPTSDITDATMPIEQMAKPTVTSYRSEEDASKGYLDVSWQPVADAISYKVGLFNGFNYQYVNVGKTTNWSTKGKKLWASDQEIANGRYQLHVDGTGSEVPMDPMRTYTAANKANPSVNYSDRLFYYTRVVAVFENSESPVSDAGTTTMPFDSMSNLTISAAGINQEDGLIDVYWDEMVLAAGYKFWIFNGLNYIAYDVKKNTEWHSENQFIWPTKAEIAEGKGILHMDNTGKDLSLAPSEVYALNSNNYAGNNAYFSRVTAYDNEGKTIAFSQNETMSIEPADETIDPEIQAEYEQVEKELEPYLISGEDGNVMVDSQKLADSGASEITAEVADELNQFSQSQQAGADGGVQARGWKVYGNWCGPKHGGGRPIDYLDSICKSHDLCYADRGYFACSCDKTLIKRIDQYAKKNEMEGKVGGVCS
;
A
#
# COMPACT_ATOMS: atom_id res chain seq x y z
N MET A 1 -5.67 -49.90 -24.91
CA MET A 1 -4.23 -50.20 -25.10
C MET A 1 -4.00 -50.62 -26.54
N SER A 2 -2.86 -50.27 -27.15
CA SER A 2 -2.48 -50.77 -28.48
C SER A 2 -1.73 -52.10 -28.34
N ASN A 3 -1.88 -53.01 -29.30
CA ASN A 3 -1.10 -54.25 -29.38
C ASN A 3 0.26 -54.09 -30.08
N GLY A 4 0.60 -52.87 -30.51
CA GLY A 4 1.89 -52.53 -31.10
C GLY A 4 1.82 -52.22 -32.60
N VAL A 5 2.93 -51.73 -33.13
CA VAL A 5 3.08 -51.29 -34.52
C VAL A 5 2.83 -52.44 -35.51
N GLY A 6 2.00 -52.18 -36.51
CA GLY A 6 1.67 -53.12 -37.59
C GLY A 6 0.59 -54.15 -37.23
N THR A 7 -0.02 -54.06 -36.05
CA THR A 7 -1.03 -55.05 -35.61
C THR A 7 -2.45 -54.72 -36.01
N GLY A 8 -2.76 -53.45 -36.27
CA GLY A 8 -4.10 -52.92 -36.52
C GLY A 8 -5.07 -53.04 -35.35
N THR A 9 -4.61 -53.48 -34.17
CA THR A 9 -5.47 -53.93 -33.08
C THR A 9 -5.07 -53.38 -31.71
N GLY A 10 -5.99 -53.51 -30.77
CA GLY A 10 -5.84 -53.09 -29.40
C GLY A 10 -6.78 -53.86 -28.46
N ALA A 11 -6.69 -53.53 -27.18
CA ALA A 11 -7.51 -54.12 -26.13
C ALA A 11 -8.06 -53.06 -25.17
N MET A 12 -9.27 -53.29 -24.67
CA MET A 12 -9.90 -52.50 -23.63
C MET A 12 -9.63 -53.14 -22.27
N ASN A 13 -9.09 -52.35 -21.34
CA ASN A 13 -9.04 -52.72 -19.93
C ASN A 13 -10.13 -51.94 -19.22
N LEU A 14 -11.05 -52.67 -18.60
CA LEU A 14 -12.20 -52.13 -17.91
C LEU A 14 -12.03 -52.37 -16.42
N SER A 15 -12.40 -51.38 -15.61
CA SER A 15 -12.45 -51.48 -14.16
C SER A 15 -13.65 -50.73 -13.62
N TRP A 16 -14.29 -51.27 -12.59
CA TRP A 16 -15.47 -50.69 -11.95
C TRP A 16 -15.45 -50.94 -10.45
N LYS A 17 -16.26 -50.17 -9.70
CA LYS A 17 -16.42 -50.39 -8.26
C LYS A 17 -17.24 -51.65 -8.01
N ALA A 18 -16.89 -52.39 -6.97
CA ALA A 18 -17.70 -53.51 -6.52
C ALA A 18 -19.07 -53.02 -6.04
N MET A 19 -20.13 -53.67 -6.51
CA MET A 19 -21.49 -53.43 -6.06
C MET A 19 -21.81 -54.33 -4.86
N PRO A 20 -22.32 -53.78 -3.74
CA PRO A 20 -22.69 -54.57 -2.57
C PRO A 20 -23.66 -55.71 -2.94
N GLY A 21 -23.36 -56.94 -2.53
CA GLY A 21 -24.20 -58.11 -2.76
C GLY A 21 -24.14 -58.71 -4.17
N ALA A 22 -23.34 -58.15 -5.08
CA ALA A 22 -23.16 -58.71 -6.42
C ALA A 22 -22.46 -60.08 -6.36
N THR A 23 -22.98 -61.03 -7.13
CA THR A 23 -22.44 -62.39 -7.28
C THR A 23 -21.59 -62.56 -8.54
N GLY A 24 -21.63 -61.57 -9.44
CA GLY A 24 -20.89 -61.56 -10.69
C GLY A 24 -21.14 -60.28 -11.47
N TYR A 25 -20.55 -60.18 -12.66
CA TYR A 25 -20.72 -59.05 -13.57
C TYR A 25 -20.84 -59.53 -15.02
N LYS A 26 -21.49 -58.70 -15.84
CA LYS A 26 -21.48 -58.80 -17.30
C LYS A 26 -20.91 -57.52 -17.91
N VAL A 27 -19.99 -57.68 -18.85
CA VAL A 27 -19.52 -56.61 -19.73
C VAL A 27 -20.38 -56.60 -20.98
N ILE A 28 -20.79 -55.42 -21.40
CA ILE A 28 -21.72 -55.22 -22.52
C ILE A 28 -21.04 -54.35 -23.55
N ILE A 29 -20.87 -54.84 -24.77
CA ILE A 29 -20.18 -54.11 -25.84
C ILE A 29 -21.13 -53.98 -27.02
N GLY A 30 -21.29 -52.75 -27.54
CA GLY A 30 -22.09 -52.51 -28.73
C GLY A 30 -21.32 -52.88 -29.99
N ASN A 31 -21.93 -53.71 -30.85
CA ASN A 31 -21.34 -54.11 -32.14
C ASN A 31 -21.73 -53.19 -33.31
N GLY A 32 -22.58 -52.18 -33.07
CA GLY A 32 -23.14 -51.29 -34.10
C GLY A 32 -24.58 -51.61 -34.51
N TYR A 33 -25.10 -52.79 -34.14
CA TYR A 33 -26.48 -53.23 -34.38
C TYR A 33 -27.25 -53.45 -33.09
N ASN A 34 -26.58 -54.02 -32.08
CA ASN A 34 -27.11 -54.31 -30.76
C ASN A 34 -25.99 -54.38 -29.72
N TYR A 35 -26.36 -54.57 -28.46
CA TYR A 35 -25.44 -54.92 -27.39
C TYR A 35 -25.19 -56.43 -27.36
N GLU A 36 -23.95 -56.82 -27.13
CA GLU A 36 -23.53 -58.20 -26.83
C GLU A 36 -22.97 -58.31 -25.42
N TYR A 37 -23.22 -59.45 -24.77
CA TYR A 37 -23.02 -59.63 -23.32
C TYR A 37 -21.95 -60.70 -23.05
N PHE A 38 -20.99 -60.36 -22.20
CA PHE A 38 -19.88 -61.21 -21.79
C PHE A 38 -19.93 -61.40 -20.28
N THR A 39 -20.15 -62.63 -19.82
CA THR A 39 -20.13 -62.94 -18.37
C THR A 39 -18.68 -63.02 -17.90
N VAL A 40 -18.32 -62.20 -16.90
CA VAL A 40 -16.92 -62.05 -16.45
C VAL A 40 -16.66 -62.54 -15.03
N GLY A 41 -17.69 -63.07 -14.36
CA GLY A 41 -17.59 -63.55 -12.97
C GLY A 41 -17.56 -62.43 -11.95
N ASN A 42 -17.24 -62.75 -10.70
CA ASN A 42 -17.18 -61.79 -9.59
C ASN A 42 -15.83 -61.06 -9.55
N VAL A 43 -15.60 -60.20 -10.55
CA VAL A 43 -14.40 -59.39 -10.70
C VAL A 43 -14.77 -57.91 -10.81
N THR A 44 -13.86 -57.03 -10.41
CA THR A 44 -13.99 -55.57 -10.57
C THR A 44 -13.15 -55.02 -11.71
N SER A 45 -12.53 -55.91 -12.50
CA SER A 45 -11.76 -55.56 -13.68
C SER A 45 -11.78 -56.69 -14.69
N TRP A 46 -11.80 -56.35 -15.97
CA TRP A 46 -11.75 -57.30 -17.07
C TRP A 46 -11.06 -56.72 -18.29
N THR A 47 -10.44 -57.57 -19.11
CA THR A 47 -9.74 -57.15 -20.32
C THR A 47 -10.22 -57.95 -21.53
N THR A 48 -10.32 -57.28 -22.68
CA THR A 48 -10.55 -57.95 -23.97
C THR A 48 -9.29 -58.62 -24.51
N LYS A 49 -8.12 -58.37 -23.91
CA LYS A 49 -6.84 -58.87 -24.39
C LYS A 49 -6.79 -60.39 -24.35
N GLY A 50 -6.43 -61.00 -25.48
CA GLY A 50 -6.32 -62.45 -25.67
C GLY A 50 -7.66 -63.17 -25.70
N LYS A 51 -8.78 -62.45 -25.89
CA LYS A 51 -10.13 -63.04 -25.82
C LYS A 51 -10.72 -63.40 -27.18
N GLY A 52 -10.11 -62.97 -28.29
CA GLY A 52 -10.58 -63.30 -29.63
C GLY A 52 -12.05 -62.95 -29.85
N ILE A 53 -12.45 -61.72 -29.49
CA ILE A 53 -13.85 -61.28 -29.48
C ILE A 53 -14.24 -60.61 -30.80
N PHE A 54 -13.33 -59.91 -31.45
CA PHE A 54 -13.65 -59.11 -32.63
C PHE A 54 -13.75 -59.99 -33.88
N PRO A 55 -14.61 -59.68 -34.87
CA PRO A 55 -14.67 -60.50 -36.09
C PRO A 55 -13.35 -60.45 -36.85
N THR A 56 -12.95 -61.57 -37.44
CA THR A 56 -11.75 -61.62 -38.27
C THR A 56 -11.90 -60.75 -39.52
N LYS A 57 -10.77 -60.37 -40.14
CA LYS A 57 -10.79 -59.59 -41.40
C LYS A 57 -11.62 -60.28 -42.50
N ALA A 58 -11.51 -61.60 -42.62
CA ALA A 58 -12.26 -62.39 -43.60
C ALA A 58 -13.78 -62.39 -43.31
N GLU A 59 -14.20 -62.29 -42.06
CA GLU A 59 -15.61 -62.19 -41.66
C GLU A 59 -16.14 -60.77 -41.91
N LEU A 60 -15.37 -59.74 -41.57
CA LEU A 60 -15.72 -58.35 -41.89
C LEU A 60 -15.87 -58.13 -43.39
N ASP A 61 -14.99 -58.71 -44.21
CA ASP A 61 -15.06 -58.61 -45.68
C ASP A 61 -16.30 -59.28 -46.27
N LYS A 62 -16.89 -60.24 -45.56
CA LYS A 62 -18.18 -60.88 -45.89
C LYS A 62 -19.39 -60.12 -45.36
N GLY A 63 -19.20 -58.95 -44.76
CA GLY A 63 -20.29 -58.17 -44.18
C GLY A 63 -20.74 -58.62 -42.79
N LEU A 64 -20.00 -59.51 -42.13
CA LEU A 64 -20.33 -59.96 -40.76
C LEU A 64 -19.90 -58.90 -39.73
N TYR A 65 -20.60 -58.89 -38.60
CA TYR A 65 -20.44 -57.85 -37.57
C TYR A 65 -20.69 -58.31 -36.13
N ARG A 66 -20.96 -59.60 -35.90
CA ARG A 66 -21.22 -60.12 -34.54
C ARG A 66 -19.92 -60.43 -33.83
N PHE A 67 -19.83 -60.09 -32.56
CA PHE A 67 -18.68 -60.46 -31.74
C PHE A 67 -18.67 -61.97 -31.46
N HIS A 68 -17.46 -62.49 -31.28
CA HIS A 68 -17.21 -63.87 -30.89
C HIS A 68 -17.29 -64.00 -29.37
N THR A 69 -18.03 -65.02 -28.93
CA THR A 69 -18.06 -65.49 -27.54
C THR A 69 -17.30 -66.82 -27.37
N ASP A 70 -16.88 -67.43 -28.47
CA ASP A 70 -16.15 -68.70 -28.52
C ASP A 70 -14.62 -68.53 -28.58
N GLY A 71 -14.14 -67.28 -28.63
CA GLY A 71 -12.73 -66.93 -28.68
C GLY A 71 -12.04 -67.15 -30.03
N LYS A 72 -12.79 -67.40 -31.11
CA LYS A 72 -12.24 -67.62 -32.46
C LYS A 72 -12.03 -66.34 -33.28
N GLY A 73 -12.43 -65.20 -32.75
CA GLY A 73 -12.21 -63.90 -33.37
C GLY A 73 -10.78 -63.39 -33.17
N THR A 74 -10.58 -62.11 -33.45
CA THR A 74 -9.33 -61.37 -33.25
C THR A 74 -9.40 -60.46 -32.03
N GLU A 75 -8.28 -59.80 -31.74
CA GLU A 75 -8.27 -58.60 -30.91
C GLU A 75 -9.11 -57.49 -31.55
N PHE A 76 -9.58 -56.54 -30.73
CA PHE A 76 -10.37 -55.42 -31.21
C PHE A 76 -9.58 -54.57 -32.20
N ALA A 77 -10.21 -54.14 -33.29
CA ALA A 77 -9.56 -53.25 -34.25
C ALA A 77 -9.31 -51.86 -33.64
N ASN A 78 -8.20 -51.23 -34.00
CA ASN A 78 -7.96 -49.82 -33.67
C ASN A 78 -8.96 -48.90 -34.41
N ASP A 79 -9.44 -49.34 -35.58
CA ASP A 79 -10.47 -48.66 -36.36
C ASP A 79 -11.71 -49.57 -36.56
N PRO A 80 -12.80 -49.37 -35.80
CA PRO A 80 -14.03 -50.16 -35.94
C PRO A 80 -14.91 -49.76 -37.12
N THR A 81 -14.52 -48.80 -37.97
CA THR A 81 -15.42 -48.26 -39.00
C THR A 81 -15.96 -49.33 -39.95
N GLN A 82 -15.17 -50.35 -40.30
CA GLN A 82 -15.64 -51.45 -41.15
C GLN A 82 -16.73 -52.30 -40.46
N LEU A 83 -16.61 -52.54 -39.15
CA LEU A 83 -17.64 -53.24 -38.35
C LEU A 83 -18.95 -52.47 -38.43
N TYR A 84 -18.90 -51.15 -38.19
CA TYR A 84 -20.08 -50.31 -38.17
C TYR A 84 -20.69 -50.10 -39.56
N GLU A 85 -19.88 -50.03 -40.61
CA GLU A 85 -20.38 -50.00 -41.99
C GLU A 85 -21.17 -51.28 -42.34
N ASN A 86 -20.71 -52.45 -41.87
CA ASN A 86 -21.44 -53.70 -42.04
C ASN A 86 -22.79 -53.68 -41.32
N THR A 87 -22.84 -53.18 -40.08
CA THR A 87 -24.11 -53.04 -39.35
C THR A 87 -25.07 -52.04 -40.00
N PHE A 88 -24.54 -50.97 -40.61
CA PHE A 88 -25.34 -50.01 -41.38
C PHE A 88 -25.99 -50.67 -42.59
N LYS A 89 -25.21 -51.42 -43.38
CA LYS A 89 -25.73 -52.19 -44.51
C LYS A 89 -26.75 -53.26 -44.09
N ALA A 90 -26.66 -53.76 -42.86
CA ALA A 90 -27.62 -54.68 -42.28
C ALA A 90 -28.90 -54.00 -41.72
N GLY A 91 -29.03 -52.68 -41.84
CA GLY A 91 -30.23 -51.94 -41.44
C GLY A 91 -30.28 -51.54 -39.96
N THR A 92 -29.14 -51.32 -39.31
CA THR A 92 -29.11 -50.78 -37.93
C THR A 92 -29.77 -49.41 -37.83
N THR A 93 -30.39 -49.12 -36.68
CA THR A 93 -30.85 -47.78 -36.30
C THR A 93 -29.84 -47.02 -35.45
N TRP A 94 -28.69 -47.64 -35.12
CA TRP A 94 -27.65 -47.03 -34.29
C TRP A 94 -26.80 -46.04 -35.07
N THR A 95 -26.43 -44.94 -34.42
CA THR A 95 -25.64 -43.86 -35.03
C THR A 95 -24.13 -44.07 -34.92
N LEU A 96 -23.66 -45.32 -34.97
CA LEU A 96 -22.23 -45.67 -34.86
C LEU A 96 -21.49 -45.70 -36.21
N ARG A 97 -22.20 -45.54 -37.33
CA ARG A 97 -21.56 -45.43 -38.65
C ARG A 97 -20.51 -44.30 -38.64
N CYS A 98 -19.34 -44.56 -39.23
CA CYS A 98 -18.18 -43.67 -39.27
C CYS A 98 -17.52 -43.34 -37.92
N GLN A 99 -17.97 -43.93 -36.81
CA GLN A 99 -17.35 -43.70 -35.50
C GLN A 99 -16.09 -44.56 -35.32
N LYS A 100 -15.09 -44.01 -34.62
CA LYS A 100 -13.83 -44.71 -34.26
C LYS A 100 -13.76 -45.14 -32.80
N LYS A 101 -14.91 -45.16 -32.13
CA LYS A 101 -15.06 -45.49 -30.71
C LYS A 101 -15.89 -46.75 -30.54
N TYR A 102 -15.64 -47.47 -29.46
CA TYR A 102 -16.50 -48.53 -28.94
C TYR A 102 -17.38 -47.96 -27.83
N ILE A 103 -18.54 -48.56 -27.64
CA ILE A 103 -19.42 -48.25 -26.52
C ILE A 103 -19.51 -49.46 -25.60
N VAL A 104 -19.29 -49.21 -24.32
CA VAL A 104 -19.17 -50.25 -23.30
C VAL A 104 -20.04 -49.90 -22.10
N ARG A 105 -20.67 -50.93 -21.52
CA ARG A 105 -21.41 -50.84 -20.25
C ARG A 105 -21.06 -52.04 -19.38
N VAL A 106 -21.32 -51.91 -18.09
CA VAL A 106 -21.20 -53.01 -17.12
C VAL A 106 -22.49 -53.11 -16.33
N LEU A 107 -22.92 -54.34 -16.00
CA LEU A 107 -23.96 -54.57 -15.01
C LEU A 107 -23.49 -55.59 -13.98
N ALA A 108 -24.00 -55.46 -12.76
CA ALA A 108 -23.82 -56.44 -11.70
C ALA A 108 -24.89 -57.54 -11.80
N THR A 109 -24.53 -58.78 -11.52
CA THR A 109 -25.47 -59.91 -11.45
C THR A 109 -25.65 -60.35 -10.01
N TYR A 110 -26.90 -60.56 -9.60
CA TYR A 110 -27.29 -61.00 -8.26
C TYR A 110 -27.94 -62.37 -8.32
N THR A 111 -28.14 -63.02 -7.18
CA THR A 111 -28.92 -64.27 -7.10
C THR A 111 -30.35 -64.09 -7.62
N SER A 112 -30.90 -62.87 -7.53
CA SER A 112 -32.23 -62.50 -8.03
C SER A 112 -32.26 -62.11 -9.51
N GLY A 113 -31.11 -62.05 -10.20
CA GLY A 113 -31.02 -61.66 -11.62
C GLY A 113 -30.06 -60.50 -11.91
N ASP A 114 -30.12 -59.98 -13.13
CA ASP A 114 -29.28 -58.86 -13.58
C ASP A 114 -29.74 -57.53 -12.98
N GLY A 115 -28.79 -56.74 -12.47
CA GLY A 115 -29.02 -55.38 -12.02
C GLY A 115 -29.10 -54.37 -13.17
N PRO A 116 -29.26 -53.07 -12.86
CA PRO A 116 -29.23 -52.02 -13.87
C PRO A 116 -27.85 -51.94 -14.54
N THR A 117 -27.87 -51.46 -15.78
CA THR A 117 -26.66 -51.20 -16.56
C THR A 117 -26.05 -49.86 -16.16
N SER A 118 -24.72 -49.78 -16.16
CA SER A 118 -24.00 -48.50 -16.04
C SER A 118 -24.36 -47.55 -17.18
N ASP A 119 -23.99 -46.28 -17.04
CA ASP A 119 -23.96 -45.36 -18.18
C ASP A 119 -23.04 -45.87 -19.29
N ILE A 120 -23.26 -45.37 -20.50
CA ILE A 120 -22.41 -45.69 -21.66
C ILE A 120 -21.04 -45.06 -21.45
N THR A 121 -20.01 -45.89 -21.56
CA THR A 121 -18.62 -45.44 -21.65
C THR A 121 -18.15 -45.56 -23.08
N GLU A 122 -17.62 -44.47 -23.63
CA GLU A 122 -16.98 -44.46 -24.94
C GLU A 122 -15.50 -44.82 -24.81
N ALA A 123 -15.03 -45.77 -25.60
CA ALA A 123 -13.65 -46.23 -25.59
C ALA A 123 -13.03 -46.03 -26.98
N VAL A 124 -12.02 -45.17 -27.06
CA VAL A 124 -11.22 -44.97 -28.27
C VAL A 124 -9.93 -45.77 -28.14
N MET A 125 -9.56 -46.51 -29.18
CA MET A 125 -8.29 -47.24 -29.18
C MET A 125 -7.12 -46.26 -29.40
N PRO A 126 -6.01 -46.40 -28.65
CA PRO A 126 -4.81 -45.61 -28.92
C PRO A 126 -4.25 -45.89 -30.32
N PRO A 127 -3.56 -44.92 -30.93
CA PRO A 127 -2.76 -45.18 -32.12
C PRO A 127 -1.66 -46.22 -31.82
N GLU A 128 -1.20 -46.91 -32.86
CA GLU A 128 -0.13 -47.91 -32.73
C GLU A 128 1.21 -47.32 -32.28
N THR A 129 1.48 -46.10 -32.73
CA THR A 129 2.60 -45.29 -32.27
C THR A 129 2.03 -44.20 -31.37
N LEU A 130 2.38 -44.26 -30.08
CA LEU A 130 1.99 -43.20 -29.15
C LEU A 130 2.61 -41.86 -29.56
N PRO A 131 1.92 -40.73 -29.35
CA PRO A 131 2.51 -39.42 -29.56
C PRO A 131 3.79 -39.24 -28.75
N ALA A 132 4.67 -38.34 -29.23
CA ALA A 132 5.84 -37.92 -28.46
C ALA A 132 5.40 -37.35 -27.10
N LYS A 133 6.19 -37.61 -26.06
CA LYS A 133 5.97 -36.98 -24.76
C LYS A 133 6.11 -35.46 -24.87
N PRO A 134 5.36 -34.67 -24.08
CA PRO A 134 5.58 -33.24 -23.99
C PRO A 134 7.04 -32.92 -23.61
N GLU A 135 7.55 -31.82 -24.12
CA GLU A 135 8.85 -31.29 -23.69
C GLU A 135 8.81 -30.85 -22.22
N LYS A 136 9.97 -30.57 -21.62
CA LYS A 136 10.04 -30.02 -20.26
C LYS A 136 9.31 -28.68 -20.21
N SER A 137 8.51 -28.49 -19.17
CA SER A 137 7.91 -27.19 -18.90
C SER A 137 8.96 -26.17 -18.44
N THR A 138 8.67 -24.89 -18.67
CA THR A 138 9.35 -23.76 -18.03
C THR A 138 8.55 -23.37 -16.78
N ILE A 139 9.23 -23.15 -15.65
CA ILE A 139 8.57 -22.77 -14.40
C ILE A 139 9.19 -21.48 -13.87
N LYS A 140 8.34 -20.50 -13.59
CA LYS A 140 8.70 -19.30 -12.84
C LYS A 140 8.09 -19.40 -11.44
N THR A 141 8.92 -19.19 -10.42
CA THR A 141 8.48 -19.21 -9.02
C THR A 141 8.47 -17.80 -8.43
N THR A 142 7.48 -17.51 -7.59
CA THR A 142 7.27 -16.19 -7.00
C THR A 142 6.90 -16.36 -5.53
N SER A 143 7.54 -15.59 -4.64
CA SER A 143 7.20 -15.56 -3.20
C SER A 143 5.87 -14.83 -2.99
N SER A 144 5.10 -15.28 -1.99
CA SER A 144 3.85 -14.62 -1.55
C SER A 144 4.08 -13.36 -0.72
N GLY A 145 5.34 -12.98 -0.46
CA GLY A 145 5.71 -11.79 0.32
C GLY A 145 6.29 -12.15 1.68
N ALA A 146 6.74 -11.13 2.41
CA ALA A 146 7.45 -11.26 3.67
C ALA A 146 6.58 -11.80 4.82
N GLY A 147 7.14 -12.70 5.62
CA GLY A 147 6.49 -13.37 6.76
C GLY A 147 5.48 -14.47 6.39
N THR A 148 5.30 -14.81 5.11
CA THR A 148 4.31 -15.78 4.64
C THR A 148 4.84 -17.22 4.60
N GLY A 149 6.14 -17.45 4.39
CA GLY A 149 6.69 -18.79 4.22
C GLY A 149 6.20 -19.54 2.97
N THR A 150 5.57 -18.85 2.01
CA THR A 150 4.93 -19.47 0.84
C THR A 150 5.22 -18.78 -0.49
N GLY A 151 4.84 -19.43 -1.58
CA GLY A 151 4.96 -18.95 -2.95
C GLY A 151 4.11 -19.76 -3.94
N HIS A 152 4.19 -19.38 -5.21
CA HIS A 152 3.47 -20.05 -6.31
C HIS A 152 4.38 -20.32 -7.51
N MET A 153 3.92 -21.24 -8.37
CA MET A 153 4.57 -21.64 -9.62
C MET A 153 3.67 -21.26 -10.80
N ASP A 154 4.23 -20.51 -11.75
CA ASP A 154 3.66 -20.31 -13.08
C ASP A 154 4.36 -21.26 -14.05
N ILE A 155 3.59 -22.21 -14.60
CA ILE A 155 4.09 -23.36 -15.36
C ILE A 155 3.63 -23.20 -16.81
N THR A 156 4.57 -23.24 -17.76
CA THR A 156 4.30 -23.08 -19.19
C THR A 156 4.94 -24.22 -19.98
N TRP A 157 4.26 -24.72 -21.01
CA TRP A 157 4.75 -25.81 -21.88
C TRP A 157 4.33 -25.61 -23.34
N GLN A 158 4.91 -26.40 -24.24
CA GLN A 158 4.52 -26.42 -25.64
C GLN A 158 3.37 -27.40 -25.87
N ALA A 159 2.41 -27.03 -26.73
CA ALA A 159 1.33 -27.93 -27.10
C ALA A 159 1.87 -29.11 -27.93
N VAL A 160 1.35 -30.32 -27.67
CA VAL A 160 1.61 -31.51 -28.50
C VAL A 160 0.42 -31.81 -29.42
N PRO A 161 0.66 -32.22 -30.67
CA PRO A 161 -0.41 -32.52 -31.62
C PRO A 161 -1.38 -33.59 -31.11
N GLY A 162 -2.68 -33.36 -31.33
CA GLY A 162 -3.75 -34.30 -31.00
C GLY A 162 -4.20 -34.29 -29.54
N ALA A 163 -3.52 -33.55 -28.65
CA ALA A 163 -3.95 -33.40 -27.26
C ALA A 163 -5.26 -32.60 -27.19
N ILE A 164 -6.18 -33.05 -26.33
CA ILE A 164 -7.48 -32.43 -26.09
C ILE A 164 -7.57 -31.79 -24.71
N ASP A 165 -6.62 -32.08 -23.82
CA ASP A 165 -6.51 -31.54 -22.47
C ASP A 165 -5.07 -31.78 -21.96
N TYR A 166 -4.70 -31.19 -20.83
CA TYR A 166 -3.43 -31.41 -20.14
C TYR A 166 -3.65 -31.61 -18.63
N LYS A 167 -2.68 -32.26 -18.00
CA LYS A 167 -2.55 -32.32 -16.55
C LYS A 167 -1.18 -31.81 -16.12
N VAL A 168 -1.16 -30.99 -15.09
CA VAL A 168 0.05 -30.68 -14.33
C VAL A 168 0.21 -31.76 -13.25
N VAL A 169 1.41 -32.33 -13.18
CA VAL A 169 1.72 -33.47 -12.33
C VAL A 169 2.80 -33.07 -11.33
N ILE A 170 2.48 -33.03 -10.04
CA ILE A 170 3.36 -32.50 -8.99
C ILE A 170 3.69 -33.59 -7.98
N GLY A 171 4.97 -33.72 -7.62
CA GLY A 171 5.43 -34.68 -6.61
C GLY A 171 5.16 -34.19 -5.18
N ASN A 172 4.43 -34.98 -4.40
CA ASN A 172 4.09 -34.67 -3.00
C ASN A 172 5.04 -35.33 -1.98
N GLY A 173 6.09 -36.02 -2.44
CA GLY A 173 7.03 -36.75 -1.61
C GLY A 173 6.72 -38.23 -1.42
N TYR A 174 5.49 -38.68 -1.69
CA TYR A 174 5.08 -40.08 -1.71
C TYR A 174 4.85 -40.60 -3.14
N ASN A 175 4.15 -39.81 -3.95
CA ASN A 175 3.84 -40.09 -5.33
C ASN A 175 3.65 -38.78 -6.11
N TYR A 176 3.25 -38.92 -7.37
CA TYR A 176 2.74 -37.81 -8.17
C TYR A 176 1.23 -37.64 -7.96
N GLU A 177 0.80 -36.39 -7.86
CA GLU A 177 -0.61 -36.01 -7.93
C GLU A 177 -0.90 -35.21 -9.20
N TYR A 178 -2.13 -35.30 -9.69
CA TYR A 178 -2.52 -34.86 -11.02
C TYR A 178 -3.58 -33.76 -10.90
N PHE A 179 -3.37 -32.66 -11.61
CA PHE A 179 -4.27 -31.51 -11.66
C PHE A 179 -4.67 -31.24 -13.10
N ASN A 180 -5.97 -31.34 -13.40
CA ASN A 180 -6.49 -31.04 -14.73
C ASN A 180 -6.37 -29.53 -15.01
N THR A 181 -5.93 -29.16 -16.21
CA THR A 181 -5.72 -27.76 -16.57
C THR A 181 -6.68 -27.26 -17.65
N GLY A 182 -7.35 -28.16 -18.37
CA GLY A 182 -7.98 -27.83 -19.64
C GLY A 182 -6.96 -27.83 -20.77
N ASN A 183 -7.44 -27.62 -21.99
CA ASN A 183 -6.61 -27.50 -23.19
C ASN A 183 -5.89 -26.13 -23.25
N VAL A 184 -4.97 -25.94 -22.32
CA VAL A 184 -4.12 -24.76 -22.18
C VAL A 184 -2.65 -25.17 -22.21
N THR A 185 -1.78 -24.20 -22.40
CA THR A 185 -0.31 -24.38 -22.41
C THR A 185 0.37 -23.63 -21.27
N ASN A 186 -0.42 -23.08 -20.35
CA ASN A 186 0.05 -22.42 -19.15
C ASN A 186 -0.92 -22.67 -18.00
N TRP A 187 -0.39 -22.80 -16.79
CA TRP A 187 -1.19 -22.98 -15.58
C TRP A 187 -0.42 -22.48 -14.35
N SER A 188 -1.14 -21.82 -13.45
CA SER A 188 -0.56 -21.25 -12.22
C SER A 188 -1.14 -21.92 -10.99
N THR A 189 -0.28 -22.17 -9.98
CA THR A 189 -0.73 -22.60 -8.65
C THR A 189 -1.30 -21.45 -7.82
N LYS A 190 -1.12 -20.20 -8.26
CA LYS A 190 -1.53 -19.01 -7.51
C LYS A 190 -3.04 -19.00 -7.25
N GLY A 191 -3.42 -18.81 -6.00
CA GLY A 191 -4.79 -18.80 -5.50
C GLY A 191 -5.48 -20.16 -5.55
N LYS A 192 -4.77 -21.25 -5.87
CA LYS A 192 -5.36 -22.60 -5.95
C LYS A 192 -5.42 -23.29 -4.60
N ASN A 193 -4.62 -22.85 -3.62
CA ASN A 193 -4.66 -23.36 -2.26
C ASN A 193 -4.59 -24.89 -2.20
N ILE A 194 -3.63 -25.47 -2.93
CA ILE A 194 -3.50 -26.94 -3.08
C ILE A 194 -2.46 -27.56 -2.14
N PHE A 195 -1.64 -26.74 -1.45
CA PHE A 195 -0.67 -27.25 -0.50
C PHE A 195 -1.33 -27.51 0.87
N PRO A 196 -0.95 -28.54 1.65
CA PRO A 196 -1.54 -28.77 2.97
C PRO A 196 -1.29 -27.59 3.91
N THR A 197 -2.27 -27.28 4.76
CA THR A 197 -2.12 -26.26 5.80
C THR A 197 -1.02 -26.65 6.81
N GLN A 198 -0.52 -25.68 7.57
CA GLN A 198 0.49 -25.93 8.60
C GLN A 198 0.02 -26.96 9.66
N ALA A 199 -1.27 -26.95 10.00
CA ALA A 199 -1.86 -27.91 10.93
C ALA A 199 -1.87 -29.33 10.34
N GLU A 200 -2.16 -29.47 9.06
CA GLU A 200 -2.14 -30.75 8.35
C GLU A 200 -0.72 -31.30 8.20
N ILE A 201 0.25 -30.45 7.87
CA ILE A 201 1.68 -30.80 7.87
C ILE A 201 2.11 -31.28 9.26
N ALA A 202 1.72 -30.59 10.34
CA ALA A 202 2.01 -31.00 11.71
C ALA A 202 1.40 -32.38 12.05
N ASN A 203 0.20 -32.67 11.53
CA ASN A 203 -0.50 -33.95 11.62
C ASN A 203 -0.01 -35.00 10.61
N LYS A 204 1.20 -34.85 10.08
CA LYS A 204 1.88 -35.81 9.19
C LYS A 204 1.18 -36.03 7.85
N GLN A 205 0.34 -35.09 7.41
CA GLN A 205 -0.28 -35.15 6.10
C GLN A 205 0.71 -34.66 5.02
N TYR A 206 0.55 -35.21 3.82
CA TYR A 206 1.42 -34.92 2.67
C TYR A 206 0.67 -34.84 1.34
N LYS A 207 -0.66 -35.04 1.33
CA LYS A 207 -1.45 -35.03 0.10
C LYS A 207 -1.87 -33.62 -0.25
N PHE A 208 -1.79 -33.26 -1.52
CA PHE A 208 -2.30 -31.98 -1.99
C PHE A 208 -3.83 -31.92 -1.96
N HIS A 209 -4.36 -30.72 -1.75
CA HIS A 209 -5.79 -30.45 -1.83
C HIS A 209 -6.25 -30.38 -3.29
N GLN A 210 -7.42 -30.95 -3.55
CA GLN A 210 -8.16 -30.82 -4.82
C GLN A 210 -9.39 -29.92 -4.66
N ASP A 211 -9.73 -29.57 -3.42
CA ASP A 211 -10.93 -28.80 -3.04
C ASP A 211 -10.63 -27.31 -2.77
N GLY A 212 -9.38 -26.88 -2.90
CA GLY A 212 -8.93 -25.51 -2.67
C GLY A 212 -8.93 -25.06 -1.20
N LYS A 213 -9.01 -26.00 -0.24
CA LYS A 213 -8.99 -25.68 1.20
C LYS A 213 -7.60 -25.66 1.85
N GLY A 214 -6.56 -25.88 1.06
CA GLY A 214 -5.18 -25.79 1.51
C GLY A 214 -4.67 -24.35 1.55
N VAL A 215 -3.38 -24.20 1.27
CA VAL A 215 -2.66 -22.93 1.19
C VAL A 215 -1.76 -22.87 -0.05
N GLU A 216 -1.09 -21.74 -0.26
CA GLU A 216 -0.01 -21.62 -1.24
C GLU A 216 1.16 -22.56 -0.91
N PHE A 217 1.98 -22.88 -1.91
CA PHE A 217 3.10 -23.80 -1.71
C PHE A 217 4.10 -23.26 -0.70
N ALA A 218 4.56 -24.11 0.22
CA ALA A 218 5.63 -23.76 1.14
C ALA A 218 6.92 -23.39 0.39
N SER A 219 7.63 -22.37 0.86
CA SER A 219 8.96 -22.02 0.34
C SER A 219 9.98 -23.15 0.55
N ASP A 220 9.76 -23.99 1.57
CA ASP A 220 10.55 -25.19 1.84
C ASP A 220 9.66 -26.45 1.92
N PRO A 221 9.71 -27.37 0.95
CA PRO A 221 8.89 -28.58 0.93
C PRO A 221 9.38 -29.69 1.85
N ARG A 222 10.52 -29.56 2.56
CA ARG A 222 11.12 -30.68 3.30
C ARG A 222 10.17 -31.29 4.33
N ALA A 223 9.32 -30.49 4.97
CA ALA A 223 8.31 -31.00 5.91
C ALA A 223 7.26 -31.91 5.23
N LEU A 224 6.78 -31.52 4.04
CA LEU A 224 5.88 -32.34 3.22
C LEU A 224 6.54 -33.67 2.86
N TYR A 225 7.81 -33.61 2.42
CA TYR A 225 8.55 -34.79 1.98
C TYR A 225 8.94 -35.72 3.12
N GLU A 226 9.23 -35.19 4.31
CA GLU A 226 9.42 -36.00 5.51
C GLU A 226 8.14 -36.75 5.86
N ASN A 227 6.97 -36.09 5.79
CA ASN A 227 5.69 -36.75 6.03
C ASN A 227 5.42 -37.88 5.03
N GLY A 228 5.71 -37.66 3.74
CA GLY A 228 5.64 -38.71 2.73
C GLY A 228 6.59 -39.88 3.02
N TYR A 229 7.83 -39.61 3.43
CA TYR A 229 8.79 -40.64 3.83
C TYR A 229 8.30 -41.45 5.04
N GLN A 230 7.81 -40.80 6.08
CA GLN A 230 7.27 -41.46 7.28
C GLN A 230 6.04 -42.31 6.98
N ALA A 231 5.27 -41.98 5.93
CA ALA A 231 4.18 -42.79 5.43
C ALA A 231 4.63 -44.02 4.60
N GLY A 232 5.93 -44.24 4.42
CA GLY A 232 6.51 -45.37 3.69
C GLY A 232 6.94 -45.06 2.26
N SER A 233 7.09 -43.78 1.89
CA SER A 233 7.53 -43.40 0.54
C SER A 233 8.95 -43.87 0.22
N THR A 234 9.11 -44.41 -0.99
CA THR A 234 10.42 -44.66 -1.63
C THR A 234 10.72 -43.67 -2.76
N PHE A 235 9.96 -42.56 -2.85
CA PHE A 235 9.98 -41.62 -3.98
C PHE A 235 11.24 -40.73 -4.04
N GLY A 236 12.05 -40.71 -2.98
CA GLY A 236 13.39 -40.12 -3.01
C GLY A 236 13.45 -38.59 -2.89
N LEU A 237 12.38 -37.92 -2.47
CA LEU A 237 12.35 -36.45 -2.28
C LEU A 237 12.70 -35.98 -0.87
N ARG A 238 12.94 -36.90 0.06
CA ARG A 238 13.36 -36.54 1.43
C ARG A 238 14.57 -35.61 1.39
N ASN A 239 14.53 -34.54 2.20
CA ASN A 239 15.55 -33.48 2.28
C ASN A 239 15.72 -32.58 1.04
N GLN A 240 14.94 -32.76 -0.02
CA GLN A 240 15.00 -31.88 -1.19
C GLN A 240 14.28 -30.55 -0.91
N LYS A 241 14.86 -29.44 -1.37
CA LYS A 241 14.29 -28.09 -1.27
C LYS A 241 13.54 -27.64 -2.54
N LYS A 242 13.41 -28.54 -3.51
CA LYS A 242 12.80 -28.28 -4.81
C LYS A 242 11.54 -29.14 -4.98
N TYR A 243 10.55 -28.57 -5.65
CA TYR A 243 9.42 -29.28 -6.21
C TYR A 243 9.80 -29.94 -7.53
N ILE A 244 9.16 -31.05 -7.85
CA ILE A 244 9.28 -31.70 -9.15
C ILE A 244 7.93 -31.68 -9.86
N VAL A 245 7.95 -31.28 -11.13
CA VAL A 245 6.76 -31.08 -11.96
C VAL A 245 6.93 -31.80 -13.29
N ARG A 246 5.85 -32.37 -13.81
CA ARG A 246 5.74 -32.88 -15.19
C ARG A 246 4.44 -32.40 -15.83
N ILE A 247 4.41 -32.42 -17.16
CA ILE A 247 3.21 -32.18 -17.96
C ILE A 247 2.77 -33.50 -18.59
N LEU A 248 1.48 -33.80 -18.49
CA LEU A 248 0.85 -34.95 -19.14
C LEU A 248 -0.14 -34.44 -20.17
N ALA A 249 0.01 -34.86 -21.43
CA ALA A 249 -0.99 -34.60 -22.46
C ALA A 249 -2.11 -35.63 -22.39
N VAL A 250 -3.35 -35.16 -22.42
CA VAL A 250 -4.55 -35.99 -22.42
C VAL A 250 -5.14 -35.99 -23.81
N TYR A 251 -5.66 -37.14 -24.17
CA TYR A 251 -6.01 -37.47 -25.52
C TYR A 251 -7.39 -38.17 -25.59
N PRO A 252 -8.07 -38.23 -26.74
CA PRO A 252 -9.37 -38.92 -26.86
C PRO A 252 -9.40 -40.37 -26.36
N TRP A 253 -8.25 -41.04 -26.28
CA TRP A 253 -8.08 -42.41 -25.82
C TRP A 253 -7.50 -42.50 -24.39
N GLY A 254 -7.31 -41.38 -23.70
CA GLY A 254 -6.85 -41.30 -22.31
C GLY A 254 -5.52 -40.56 -22.13
N ASP A 255 -4.82 -40.89 -21.05
CA ASP A 255 -3.58 -40.23 -20.66
C ASP A 255 -2.40 -40.65 -21.55
N GLY A 256 -1.68 -39.66 -22.09
CA GLY A 256 -0.44 -39.86 -22.83
C GLY A 256 0.79 -39.97 -21.92
N PRO A 257 2.00 -40.07 -22.52
CA PRO A 257 3.24 -40.04 -21.76
C PRO A 257 3.47 -38.67 -21.11
N THR A 258 4.08 -38.67 -19.92
CA THR A 258 4.49 -37.44 -19.22
C THR A 258 5.79 -36.87 -19.80
N SER A 259 5.97 -35.55 -19.72
CA SER A 259 7.26 -34.89 -19.92
C SER A 259 8.34 -35.42 -18.97
N ASP A 260 9.59 -35.05 -19.25
CA ASP A 260 10.65 -35.16 -18.24
C ASP A 260 10.39 -34.23 -17.05
N ILE A 261 11.09 -34.50 -15.94
CA ILE A 261 10.99 -33.68 -14.73
C ILE A 261 11.56 -32.28 -14.99
N THR A 262 10.77 -31.28 -14.61
CA THR A 262 11.22 -29.92 -14.37
C THR A 262 11.27 -29.69 -12.87
N ASP A 263 12.43 -29.26 -12.38
CA ASP A 263 12.62 -28.86 -10.99
C ASP A 263 12.18 -27.41 -10.79
N ALA A 264 11.55 -27.11 -9.65
CA ALA A 264 11.16 -25.76 -9.26
C ALA A 264 11.60 -25.48 -7.83
N THR A 265 12.39 -24.42 -7.63
CA THR A 265 12.80 -23.96 -6.30
C THR A 265 12.03 -22.68 -5.98
N MET A 266 11.40 -22.61 -4.81
CA MET A 266 10.75 -21.38 -4.38
C MET A 266 11.81 -20.33 -4.05
N PRO A 267 11.59 -19.06 -4.41
CA PRO A 267 12.56 -18.00 -4.12
C PRO A 267 12.68 -17.78 -2.62
N ILE A 268 13.86 -17.29 -2.21
CA ILE A 268 14.07 -16.87 -0.82
C ILE A 268 13.16 -15.68 -0.54
N GLU A 269 12.45 -15.78 0.57
CA GLU A 269 11.47 -14.79 0.98
C GLU A 269 12.13 -13.50 1.46
N GLN A 270 11.47 -12.37 1.20
CA GLN A 270 11.89 -11.09 1.77
C GLN A 270 11.76 -11.12 3.30
N MET A 271 12.76 -10.57 3.99
CA MET A 271 12.70 -10.43 5.45
C MET A 271 11.49 -9.59 5.87
N ALA A 272 10.80 -10.02 6.92
CA ALA A 272 9.78 -9.20 7.56
C ALA A 272 10.40 -7.89 8.10
N LYS A 273 9.59 -6.82 8.13
CA LYS A 273 9.99 -5.53 8.70
C LYS A 273 10.48 -5.72 10.14
N PRO A 274 11.69 -5.25 10.49
CA PRO A 274 12.19 -5.38 11.85
C PRO A 274 11.45 -4.44 12.81
N THR A 275 11.35 -4.84 14.06
CA THR A 275 10.96 -3.95 15.16
C THR A 275 12.19 -3.15 15.58
N VAL A 276 12.03 -1.83 15.71
CA VAL A 276 13.10 -0.93 16.12
C VAL A 276 12.58 -0.06 17.27
N THR A 277 13.27 -0.10 18.39
CA THR A 277 13.00 0.75 19.55
C THR A 277 14.23 1.61 19.84
N SER A 278 14.00 2.85 20.23
CA SER A 278 15.05 3.84 20.50
C SER A 278 15.05 4.21 21.98
N TYR A 279 16.24 4.51 22.48
CA TYR A 279 16.46 4.90 23.87
C TYR A 279 17.45 6.04 23.95
N ARG A 280 17.26 6.92 24.93
CA ARG A 280 18.27 7.90 25.32
C ARG A 280 19.37 7.20 26.11
N SER A 281 20.63 7.58 25.89
CA SER A 281 21.75 7.00 26.62
C SER A 281 21.79 7.54 28.05
N GLU A 282 22.07 6.63 28.99
CA GLU A 282 22.28 6.96 30.41
C GLU A 282 23.65 7.63 30.65
N GLU A 283 24.62 7.39 29.76
CA GLU A 283 25.99 7.90 29.89
C GLU A 283 26.17 9.30 29.27
N ASP A 284 25.39 9.61 28.23
CA ASP A 284 25.43 10.89 27.52
C ASP A 284 24.03 11.20 26.97
N ALA A 285 23.34 12.15 27.60
CA ALA A 285 21.98 12.53 27.24
C ALA A 285 21.84 13.12 25.81
N SER A 286 22.95 13.51 25.17
CA SER A 286 22.99 13.97 23.78
C SER A 286 23.03 12.82 22.76
N LYS A 287 23.16 11.59 23.23
CA LYS A 287 23.23 10.36 22.44
C LYS A 287 22.10 9.39 22.79
N GLY A 288 21.89 8.43 21.92
CA GLY A 288 20.94 7.34 22.11
C GLY A 288 21.46 6.03 21.52
N TYR A 289 20.60 5.04 21.53
CA TYR A 289 20.83 3.76 20.86
C TYR A 289 19.54 3.17 20.34
N LEU A 290 19.67 2.26 19.38
CA LEU A 290 18.58 1.52 18.76
C LEU A 290 18.71 0.05 19.14
N ASP A 291 17.62 -0.54 19.61
CA ASP A 291 17.45 -1.98 19.72
C ASP A 291 16.58 -2.46 18.56
N VAL A 292 17.07 -3.49 17.87
CA VAL A 292 16.50 -4.02 16.64
C VAL A 292 16.23 -5.49 16.83
N SER A 293 15.02 -5.95 16.50
CA SER A 293 14.66 -7.37 16.56
C SER A 293 13.85 -7.82 15.34
N TRP A 294 14.02 -9.09 14.95
CA TRP A 294 13.35 -9.70 13.80
C TRP A 294 13.05 -11.17 14.05
N GLN A 295 12.20 -11.76 13.21
CA GLN A 295 11.89 -13.19 13.27
C GLN A 295 13.05 -14.02 12.68
N PRO A 296 13.39 -15.17 13.28
CA PRO A 296 14.38 -16.09 12.71
C PRO A 296 13.91 -16.63 11.36
N VAL A 297 14.87 -16.95 10.50
CA VAL A 297 14.66 -17.57 9.19
C VAL A 297 15.40 -18.89 9.17
N ALA A 298 14.71 -19.96 8.77
CA ALA A 298 15.28 -21.28 8.71
C ALA A 298 16.52 -21.31 7.80
N ASP A 299 17.54 -22.06 8.20
CA ASP A 299 18.84 -22.18 7.50
C ASP A 299 19.68 -20.89 7.38
N ALA A 300 19.26 -19.77 7.95
CA ALA A 300 20.11 -18.58 8.02
C ALA A 300 21.36 -18.87 8.89
N ILE A 301 22.54 -18.55 8.35
CA ILE A 301 23.82 -18.73 9.03
C ILE A 301 24.25 -17.47 9.80
N SER A 302 23.79 -16.29 9.35
CA SER A 302 23.97 -15.01 10.03
C SER A 302 22.94 -13.99 9.55
N TYR A 303 22.91 -12.82 10.17
CA TYR A 303 22.10 -11.67 9.76
C TYR A 303 22.97 -10.43 9.56
N LYS A 304 22.48 -9.51 8.73
CA LYS A 304 23.02 -8.16 8.59
C LYS A 304 21.96 -7.13 8.96
N VAL A 305 22.34 -6.14 9.76
CA VAL A 305 21.50 -4.98 10.08
C VAL A 305 21.97 -3.79 9.25
N GLY A 306 21.09 -3.29 8.39
CA GLY A 306 21.31 -2.11 7.56
C GLY A 306 20.84 -0.86 8.29
N LEU A 307 21.71 0.13 8.41
CA LEU A 307 21.43 1.43 9.02
C LEU A 307 21.54 2.51 7.94
N PHE A 308 20.52 3.37 7.85
CA PHE A 308 20.49 4.44 6.84
C PHE A 308 21.30 5.65 7.29
N ASN A 309 22.17 6.16 6.41
CA ASN A 309 23.05 7.30 6.70
C ASN A 309 22.58 8.62 6.07
N GLY A 310 21.35 8.66 5.53
CA GLY A 310 20.82 9.84 4.81
C GLY A 310 20.91 9.74 3.29
N PHE A 311 21.72 8.82 2.76
CA PHE A 311 21.84 8.56 1.33
C PHE A 311 21.63 7.09 0.98
N ASN A 312 22.29 6.16 1.68
CA ASN A 312 22.16 4.73 1.48
C ASN A 312 22.20 3.96 2.80
N TYR A 313 21.94 2.65 2.72
CA TYR A 313 22.09 1.74 3.86
C TYR A 313 23.50 1.16 3.90
N GLN A 314 24.13 1.18 5.06
CA GLN A 314 25.36 0.44 5.34
C GLN A 314 25.06 -0.68 6.34
N TYR A 315 25.66 -1.85 6.11
CA TYR A 315 25.27 -3.09 6.79
C TYR A 315 26.35 -3.58 7.75
N VAL A 316 25.93 -3.97 8.95
CA VAL A 316 26.76 -4.61 9.97
C VAL A 316 26.36 -6.07 10.08
N ASN A 317 27.33 -7.00 10.02
CA ASN A 317 27.06 -8.41 10.30
C ASN A 317 26.92 -8.60 11.81
N VAL A 318 25.80 -9.18 12.24
CA VAL A 318 25.44 -9.34 13.66
C VAL A 318 25.46 -10.80 14.11
N GLY A 319 25.94 -11.71 13.27
CA GLY A 319 25.96 -13.14 13.54
C GLY A 319 24.56 -13.75 13.53
N LYS A 320 24.35 -14.84 14.28
CA LYS A 320 23.11 -15.64 14.28
C LYS A 320 22.05 -15.16 15.29
N THR A 321 22.20 -13.95 15.82
CA THR A 321 21.20 -13.38 16.73
C THR A 321 19.94 -12.95 15.98
N THR A 322 18.82 -12.83 16.68
CA THR A 322 17.57 -12.24 16.18
C THR A 322 17.21 -10.93 16.88
N ASN A 323 18.08 -10.46 17.77
CA ASN A 323 18.04 -9.15 18.40
C ASN A 323 19.45 -8.56 18.45
N TRP A 324 19.57 -7.26 18.24
CA TRP A 324 20.85 -6.57 18.24
C TRP A 324 20.69 -5.10 18.62
N SER A 325 21.65 -4.58 19.38
CA SER A 325 21.66 -3.20 19.85
C SER A 325 22.84 -2.44 19.25
N THR A 326 22.61 -1.17 18.89
CA THR A 326 23.69 -0.24 18.53
C THR A 326 24.45 0.31 19.74
N LYS A 327 23.98 0.04 20.97
CA LYS A 327 24.58 0.57 22.20
C LYS A 327 26.06 0.17 22.31
N GLY A 328 26.93 1.17 22.43
CA GLY A 328 28.38 0.97 22.57
C GLY A 328 29.08 0.55 21.28
N LYS A 329 28.39 0.61 20.13
CA LYS A 329 28.93 0.17 18.83
C LYS A 329 29.62 1.29 18.07
N LYS A 330 29.44 2.56 18.47
CA LYS A 330 30.14 3.71 17.89
C LYS A 330 30.09 3.75 16.35
N LEU A 331 28.90 3.55 15.78
CA LEU A 331 28.74 3.38 14.32
C LEU A 331 28.49 4.69 13.57
N TRP A 332 28.11 5.78 14.23
CA TRP A 332 27.78 7.03 13.55
C TRP A 332 29.01 7.93 13.40
N ALA A 333 29.03 8.78 12.37
CA ALA A 333 30.04 9.82 12.26
C ALA A 333 30.00 10.76 13.48
N SER A 334 31.17 11.19 13.95
CA SER A 334 31.30 12.17 15.02
C SER A 334 30.87 13.58 14.58
N ASP A 335 30.61 14.47 15.54
CA ASP A 335 30.22 15.86 15.26
C ASP A 335 31.28 16.59 14.41
N GLN A 336 32.57 16.30 14.64
CA GLN A 336 33.68 16.85 13.85
C GLN A 336 33.70 16.30 12.42
N GLU A 337 33.39 15.02 12.23
CA GLU A 337 33.29 14.42 10.91
C GLU A 337 32.12 14.98 10.10
N ILE A 338 30.96 15.12 10.75
CA ILE A 338 29.77 15.74 10.17
C ILE A 338 30.05 17.19 9.76
N ALA A 339 30.75 17.96 10.60
CA ALA A 339 31.16 19.34 10.26
C ALA A 339 32.07 19.38 9.02
N ASN A 340 32.86 18.32 8.78
CA ASN A 340 33.69 18.14 7.59
C ASN A 340 32.95 17.46 6.41
N GLY A 341 31.62 17.29 6.50
CA GLY A 341 30.79 16.68 5.45
C GLY A 341 30.90 15.15 5.36
N ARG A 342 31.51 14.48 6.34
CA ARG A 342 31.61 13.02 6.39
C ARG A 342 30.46 12.45 7.20
N TYR A 343 29.54 11.76 6.53
CA TYR A 343 28.30 11.22 7.13
C TYR A 343 28.21 9.69 7.12
N GLN A 344 29.20 9.00 6.53
CA GLN A 344 29.23 7.54 6.43
C GLN A 344 29.33 6.92 7.84
N LEU A 345 28.72 5.74 7.99
CA LEU A 345 28.81 4.95 9.21
C LEU A 345 30.18 4.28 9.33
N HIS A 346 30.66 4.24 10.56
CA HIS A 346 31.86 3.54 11.02
C HIS A 346 31.51 2.10 11.40
N VAL A 347 31.31 1.25 10.39
CA VAL A 347 31.01 -0.18 10.61
C VAL A 347 32.16 -0.96 11.28
N ASP A 348 33.32 -0.31 11.43
CA ASP A 348 34.49 -0.77 12.19
C ASP A 348 34.44 -0.42 13.70
N GLY A 349 33.45 0.38 14.13
CA GLY A 349 33.26 0.82 15.52
C GLY A 349 34.16 1.97 15.97
N THR A 350 34.77 2.71 15.04
CA THR A 350 35.67 3.84 15.36
C THR A 350 34.96 5.20 15.48
N GLY A 351 33.64 5.24 15.27
CA GLY A 351 32.85 6.46 15.27
C GLY A 351 32.31 6.87 16.64
N SER A 352 31.06 7.33 16.64
CA SER A 352 30.29 7.85 17.77
C SER A 352 29.00 7.07 17.97
N GLU A 353 28.44 7.16 19.18
CA GLU A 353 27.10 6.63 19.47
C GLU A 353 26.03 7.36 18.64
N VAL A 354 24.85 6.74 18.55
CA VAL A 354 23.75 7.24 17.73
C VAL A 354 23.36 8.65 18.21
N PRO A 355 23.32 9.67 17.33
CA PRO A 355 22.90 11.00 17.77
C PRO A 355 21.43 11.01 18.16
N MET A 356 21.02 11.88 19.08
CA MET A 356 19.58 12.09 19.31
C MET A 356 18.89 12.61 18.05
N ASP A 357 19.56 13.53 17.34
CA ASP A 357 19.07 14.16 16.11
C ASP A 357 19.82 13.64 14.87
N PRO A 358 19.17 12.86 13.98
CA PRO A 358 19.79 12.38 12.74
C PRO A 358 19.88 13.45 11.64
N MET A 359 19.18 14.58 11.75
CA MET A 359 19.05 15.54 10.64
C MET A 359 20.38 16.16 10.25
N ARG A 360 21.32 16.32 11.19
CA ARG A 360 22.68 16.79 10.87
C ARG A 360 23.43 15.80 9.97
N THR A 361 23.31 14.51 10.25
CA THR A 361 23.83 13.44 9.39
C THR A 361 23.19 13.48 8.01
N TYR A 362 21.86 13.57 7.96
CA TYR A 362 21.13 13.59 6.70
C TYR A 362 21.37 14.87 5.88
N THR A 363 21.57 16.01 6.54
CA THR A 363 21.95 17.28 5.89
C THR A 363 23.34 17.18 5.26
N ALA A 364 24.31 16.60 5.98
CA ALA A 364 25.64 16.34 5.41
C ALA A 364 25.57 15.36 4.22
N ALA A 365 24.75 14.31 4.32
CA ALA A 365 24.53 13.35 3.24
C ALA A 365 23.89 13.99 2.00
N ASN A 366 22.86 14.84 2.19
CA ASN A 366 22.18 15.56 1.11
C ASN A 366 23.12 16.58 0.44
N LYS A 367 23.92 17.31 1.22
CA LYS A 367 24.92 18.24 0.67
C LYS A 367 25.94 17.51 -0.22
N ALA A 368 26.35 16.31 0.17
CA ALA A 368 27.24 15.47 -0.63
C ALA A 368 26.52 14.80 -1.81
N ASN A 369 25.23 14.49 -1.68
CA ASN A 369 24.42 13.77 -2.67
C ASN A 369 23.01 14.39 -2.79
N PRO A 370 22.86 15.48 -3.57
CA PRO A 370 21.62 16.25 -3.60
C PRO A 370 20.41 15.53 -4.22
N SER A 371 20.60 14.36 -4.83
CA SER A 371 19.52 13.57 -5.44
C SER A 371 18.54 12.96 -4.42
N VAL A 372 18.90 12.96 -3.13
CA VAL A 372 18.07 12.41 -2.06
C VAL A 372 18.08 13.38 -0.89
N ASN A 373 16.90 13.81 -0.42
CA ASN A 373 16.78 14.76 0.68
C ASN A 373 16.03 14.14 1.86
N TYR A 374 16.77 13.86 2.93
CA TYR A 374 16.24 13.43 4.24
C TYR A 374 16.57 14.46 5.34
N SER A 375 17.04 15.65 4.98
CA SER A 375 17.53 16.65 5.95
C SER A 375 16.48 17.16 6.93
N ASP A 376 15.20 16.90 6.64
CA ASP A 376 14.05 17.22 7.47
C ASP A 376 13.52 16.03 8.29
N ARG A 377 14.17 14.86 8.28
CA ARG A 377 13.65 13.65 8.93
C ARG A 377 14.34 13.39 10.27
N LEU A 378 13.53 13.25 11.32
CA LEU A 378 13.97 12.81 12.66
C LEU A 378 13.93 11.28 12.84
N PHE A 379 13.58 10.54 11.79
CA PHE A 379 13.49 9.08 11.83
C PHE A 379 14.84 8.44 11.57
N TYR A 380 15.15 7.42 12.34
CA TYR A 380 16.12 6.39 12.00
C TYR A 380 15.45 5.32 11.16
N TYR A 381 16.16 4.84 10.13
CA TYR A 381 15.68 3.77 9.25
C TYR A 381 16.61 2.57 9.34
N THR A 382 16.03 1.40 9.62
CA THR A 382 16.77 0.15 9.83
C THR A 382 16.16 -0.98 9.01
N ARG A 383 17.01 -1.79 8.39
CA ARG A 383 16.62 -2.97 7.60
C ARG A 383 17.38 -4.20 8.06
N VAL A 384 16.86 -5.38 7.74
CA VAL A 384 17.52 -6.66 8.05
C VAL A 384 17.59 -7.53 6.80
N VAL A 385 18.69 -8.28 6.68
CA VAL A 385 18.93 -9.29 5.65
C VAL A 385 19.35 -10.59 6.33
N ALA A 386 18.75 -11.71 5.93
CA ALA A 386 19.22 -13.05 6.30
C ALA A 386 20.31 -13.49 5.32
N VAL A 387 21.40 -14.04 5.86
CA VAL A 387 22.52 -14.58 5.09
C VAL A 387 22.46 -16.10 5.15
N PHE A 388 22.53 -16.74 3.99
CA PHE A 388 22.60 -18.18 3.79
C PHE A 388 23.99 -18.56 3.25
N GLU A 389 24.28 -19.86 3.18
CA GLU A 389 25.59 -20.36 2.74
C GLU A 389 26.04 -19.81 1.38
N ASN A 390 25.11 -19.64 0.43
CA ASN A 390 25.42 -19.25 -0.95
C ASN A 390 24.60 -18.05 -1.45
N SER A 391 23.86 -17.35 -0.58
CA SER A 391 22.95 -16.28 -0.98
C SER A 391 22.51 -15.41 0.20
N GLU A 392 21.85 -14.29 -0.10
CA GLU A 392 21.17 -13.44 0.87
C GLU A 392 19.69 -13.34 0.54
N SER A 393 18.85 -13.13 1.55
CA SER A 393 17.44 -12.82 1.33
C SER A 393 17.28 -11.46 0.64
N PRO A 394 16.16 -11.21 -0.04
CA PRO A 394 15.72 -9.85 -0.28
C PRO A 394 15.65 -9.05 1.04
N VAL A 395 16.05 -7.79 0.98
CA VAL A 395 16.10 -6.89 2.14
C VAL A 395 14.71 -6.59 2.69
N SER A 396 14.56 -6.52 4.01
CA SER A 396 13.30 -6.10 4.62
C SER A 396 12.87 -4.69 4.21
N ASP A 397 11.58 -4.41 4.37
CA ASP A 397 11.14 -3.02 4.52
C ASP A 397 11.81 -2.36 5.73
N ALA A 398 11.87 -1.03 5.71
CA ALA A 398 12.51 -0.28 6.79
C ALA A 398 11.65 -0.26 8.06
N GLY A 399 12.21 -0.74 9.16
CA GLY A 399 11.80 -0.33 10.51
C GLY A 399 12.19 1.12 10.75
N THR A 400 11.31 1.90 11.37
CA THR A 400 11.54 3.33 11.61
C THR A 400 11.18 3.72 13.03
N THR A 401 11.99 4.56 13.64
CA THR A 401 11.70 5.16 14.96
C THR A 401 12.33 6.55 15.06
N THR A 402 11.76 7.44 15.87
CA THR A 402 12.43 8.68 16.30
C THR A 402 13.16 8.44 17.60
N MET A 403 14.15 9.26 17.94
CA MET A 403 14.68 9.23 19.31
C MET A 403 13.64 9.78 20.31
N PRO A 404 13.71 9.38 21.59
CA PRO A 404 12.81 9.88 22.63
C PRO A 404 13.18 11.32 23.01
N PHE A 405 12.72 12.27 22.20
CA PHE A 405 12.82 13.70 22.49
C PHE A 405 11.81 14.12 23.56
N ASP A 406 12.13 15.20 24.27
CA ASP A 406 11.18 15.83 25.16
C ASP A 406 10.05 16.48 24.33
N SER A 407 8.83 16.48 24.85
CA SER A 407 7.69 17.16 24.23
C SER A 407 7.55 18.58 24.78
N MET A 408 7.18 19.54 23.91
CA MET A 408 6.79 20.89 24.36
C MET A 408 5.39 20.88 24.97
N SER A 409 5.21 21.59 26.08
CA SER A 409 3.91 21.82 26.73
C SER A 409 3.18 23.03 26.13
N ASN A 410 1.85 23.07 26.34
CA ASN A 410 0.95 24.14 25.88
C ASN A 410 1.08 24.50 24.40
N LEU A 411 1.42 23.51 23.57
CA LEU A 411 1.43 23.68 22.13
C LEU A 411 -0.01 23.95 21.65
N THR A 412 -0.28 25.17 21.22
CA THR A 412 -1.58 25.56 20.68
C THR A 412 -1.41 26.08 19.26
N ILE A 413 -2.38 25.72 18.43
CA ILE A 413 -2.41 26.09 17.03
C ILE A 413 -3.77 26.69 16.72
N SER A 414 -3.77 27.83 16.03
CA SER A 414 -4.98 28.47 15.50
C SER A 414 -4.81 28.69 14.01
N ALA A 415 -5.89 28.41 13.28
CA ALA A 415 -6.00 28.66 11.85
C ALA A 415 -7.19 29.59 11.63
N ALA A 416 -7.04 30.58 10.77
CA ALA A 416 -8.14 31.47 10.40
C ALA A 416 -8.05 31.81 8.91
N GLY A 417 -9.17 31.75 8.20
CA GLY A 417 -9.26 32.30 6.87
C GLY A 417 -9.13 33.82 6.92
N ILE A 418 -8.33 34.37 6.01
CA ILE A 418 -8.31 35.82 5.72
C ILE A 418 -9.43 36.13 4.73
N ASN A 419 -9.60 35.26 3.74
CA ASN A 419 -10.59 35.36 2.69
C ASN A 419 -10.94 33.95 2.16
N GLN A 420 -11.61 33.86 1.02
CA GLN A 420 -12.02 32.59 0.41
C GLN A 420 -10.86 31.78 -0.20
N GLU A 421 -9.66 32.36 -0.31
CA GLU A 421 -8.49 31.76 -0.94
C GLU A 421 -7.26 31.67 0.00
N ASP A 422 -7.11 32.62 0.93
CA ASP A 422 -5.96 32.74 1.81
C ASP A 422 -6.34 32.69 3.29
N GLY A 423 -5.40 32.26 4.13
CA GLY A 423 -5.51 32.27 5.57
C GLY A 423 -4.18 32.28 6.30
N LEU A 424 -4.28 32.14 7.62
CA LEU A 424 -3.17 32.27 8.56
C LEU A 424 -3.12 31.10 9.52
N ILE A 425 -1.91 30.88 10.02
CA ILE A 425 -1.59 29.90 11.05
C ILE A 425 -0.77 30.61 12.12
N ASP A 426 -1.24 30.51 13.36
CA ASP A 426 -0.51 30.93 14.55
C ASP A 426 -0.24 29.72 15.43
N VAL A 427 0.99 29.65 15.94
CA VAL A 427 1.44 28.54 16.78
C VAL A 427 2.14 29.11 18.00
N TYR A 428 1.80 28.60 19.18
CA TYR A 428 2.38 29.00 20.46
C TYR A 428 2.79 27.76 21.24
N TRP A 429 3.84 27.87 22.05
CA TRP A 429 4.31 26.82 22.96
C TRP A 429 4.97 27.43 24.20
N ASP A 430 5.20 26.63 25.22
CA ASP A 430 5.97 27.08 26.40
C ASP A 430 7.47 27.11 26.11
N GLU A 431 8.17 28.02 26.79
CA GLU A 431 9.64 28.03 26.78
C GLU A 431 10.21 26.74 27.39
N MET A 432 11.22 26.17 26.74
CA MET A 432 11.96 25.01 27.21
C MET A 432 13.30 25.39 27.83
N VAL A 433 13.59 24.75 28.95
CA VAL A 433 14.90 24.84 29.60
C VAL A 433 15.98 24.30 28.64
N LEU A 434 17.11 25.00 28.53
CA LEU A 434 18.25 24.70 27.64
C LEU A 434 18.02 24.96 26.14
N ALA A 435 16.84 25.43 25.72
CA ALA A 435 16.64 25.84 24.34
C ALA A 435 17.40 27.14 24.03
N ALA A 436 18.26 27.09 23.01
CA ALA A 436 18.88 28.28 22.43
C ALA A 436 17.94 28.99 21.44
N GLY A 437 17.01 28.22 20.86
CA GLY A 437 15.92 28.72 20.04
C GLY A 437 15.03 27.60 19.50
N TYR A 438 14.12 27.96 18.60
CA TYR A 438 13.11 27.06 18.04
C TYR A 438 13.02 27.18 16.52
N LYS A 439 12.56 26.10 15.88
CA LYS A 439 12.17 26.10 14.47
C LYS A 439 10.73 25.66 14.35
N PHE A 440 9.94 26.45 13.63
CA PHE A 440 8.65 26.03 13.12
C PHE A 440 8.85 25.37 11.76
N TRP A 441 8.19 24.24 11.53
CA TRP A 441 8.31 23.49 10.29
C TRP A 441 6.93 23.34 9.66
N ILE A 442 6.85 23.59 8.36
CA ILE A 442 5.62 23.43 7.58
C ILE A 442 5.89 22.56 6.35
N PHE A 443 4.98 21.64 6.07
CA PHE A 443 5.10 20.67 5.00
C PHE A 443 4.66 21.25 3.66
N ASN A 444 5.45 21.00 2.62
CA ASN A 444 5.14 21.45 1.26
C ASN A 444 4.58 20.34 0.35
N GLY A 445 4.25 19.16 0.88
CA GLY A 445 3.81 18.00 0.08
C GLY A 445 4.90 16.96 -0.18
N LEU A 446 6.17 17.32 0.05
CA LEU A 446 7.30 16.39 -0.02
C LEU A 446 8.23 16.49 1.19
N ASN A 447 8.60 17.71 1.59
CA ASN A 447 9.52 18.00 2.68
C ASN A 447 8.90 19.01 3.67
N TYR A 448 9.38 18.96 4.91
CA TYR A 448 9.18 20.02 5.89
C TYR A 448 10.23 21.11 5.69
N ILE A 449 9.76 22.34 5.53
CA ILE A 449 10.59 23.54 5.42
C ILE A 449 10.67 24.21 6.79
N ALA A 450 11.88 24.53 7.26
CA ALA A 450 12.12 25.08 8.59
C ALA A 450 12.24 26.60 8.58
N TYR A 451 11.50 27.26 9.46
CA TYR A 451 11.58 28.68 9.77
C TYR A 451 12.14 28.83 11.19
N ASP A 452 13.33 29.42 11.32
CA ASP A 452 13.98 29.63 12.61
C ASP A 452 13.43 30.88 13.30
N VAL A 453 12.74 30.66 14.41
CA VAL A 453 12.07 31.72 15.18
C VAL A 453 12.90 32.23 16.35
N LYS A 454 14.17 31.81 16.41
CA LYS A 454 15.10 32.20 17.48
C LYS A 454 14.50 31.84 18.84
N LYS A 455 14.54 32.76 19.81
CA LYS A 455 14.01 32.54 21.16
C LYS A 455 12.50 32.73 21.27
N ASN A 456 11.81 33.08 20.19
CA ASN A 456 10.37 33.28 20.24
C ASN A 456 9.68 31.93 20.48
N THR A 457 8.70 31.93 21.38
CA THR A 457 7.87 30.76 21.68
C THR A 457 6.53 30.80 20.93
N GLU A 458 6.53 31.54 19.83
CA GLU A 458 5.41 31.72 18.93
C GLU A 458 5.90 31.85 17.49
N TRP A 459 5.06 31.42 16.55
CA TRP A 459 5.24 31.66 15.12
C TRP A 459 3.91 32.04 14.49
N HIS A 460 3.96 33.05 13.62
CA HIS A 460 2.82 33.58 12.88
C HIS A 460 3.13 33.49 11.40
N SER A 461 2.24 32.93 10.59
CA SER A 461 2.41 32.93 9.13
C SER A 461 2.20 34.32 8.52
N GLU A 462 1.52 35.21 9.25
CA GLU A 462 1.22 36.57 8.80
C GLU A 462 2.53 37.32 8.46
N ASN A 463 2.54 38.01 7.31
CA ASN A 463 3.71 38.74 6.80
C ASN A 463 4.94 37.89 6.44
N GLN A 464 4.88 36.56 6.60
CA GLN A 464 5.99 35.70 6.21
C GLN A 464 6.01 35.44 4.71
N PHE A 465 4.85 35.58 4.03
CA PHE A 465 4.72 35.43 2.58
C PHE A 465 5.41 34.16 2.05
N ILE A 466 5.18 33.05 2.73
CA ILE A 466 5.91 31.79 2.50
C ILE A 466 5.29 30.93 1.40
N TRP A 467 4.04 31.18 1.04
CA TRP A 467 3.32 30.35 0.10
C TRP A 467 3.59 30.78 -1.35
N PRO A 468 3.81 29.85 -2.30
CA PRO A 468 3.94 30.19 -3.71
C PRO A 468 2.73 30.97 -4.26
N THR A 469 3.00 31.92 -5.14
CA THR A 469 1.94 32.68 -5.83
C THR A 469 1.22 31.80 -6.87
N LYS A 470 0.00 32.19 -7.27
CA LYS A 470 -0.76 31.50 -8.33
C LYS A 470 0.04 31.40 -9.65
N ALA A 471 0.83 32.43 -9.98
CA ALA A 471 1.69 32.43 -11.17
C ALA A 471 2.81 31.38 -11.06
N GLU A 472 3.46 31.29 -9.90
CA GLU A 472 4.52 30.30 -9.66
C GLU A 472 3.98 28.87 -9.67
N ILE A 473 2.81 28.63 -9.07
CA ILE A 473 2.12 27.34 -9.11
C ILE A 473 1.79 26.96 -10.56
N ALA A 474 1.29 27.90 -11.37
CA ALA A 474 1.02 27.69 -12.80
C ALA A 474 2.29 27.39 -13.62
N GLU A 475 3.46 27.89 -13.18
CA GLU A 475 4.77 27.56 -13.73
C GLU A 475 5.36 26.24 -13.19
N GLY A 476 4.63 25.54 -12.31
CA GLY A 476 5.06 24.28 -11.71
C GLY A 476 6.03 24.42 -10.54
N LYS A 477 6.09 25.59 -9.89
CA LYS A 477 6.95 25.85 -8.72
C LYS A 477 6.18 25.62 -7.42
N GLY A 478 6.55 24.56 -6.69
CA GLY A 478 5.94 24.19 -5.40
C GLY A 478 6.84 24.43 -4.17
N ILE A 479 7.95 25.17 -4.29
CA ILE A 479 8.87 25.39 -3.17
C ILE A 479 8.39 26.56 -2.33
N LEU A 480 8.32 26.39 -1.00
CA LEU A 480 7.93 27.48 -0.10
C LEU A 480 9.03 28.55 -0.03
N HIS A 481 8.60 29.81 0.05
CA HIS A 481 9.48 30.96 0.13
C HIS A 481 10.12 31.08 1.51
N MET A 482 11.36 31.55 1.52
CA MET A 482 12.17 31.82 2.72
C MET A 482 12.67 33.28 2.77
N ASP A 483 12.32 34.05 1.75
CA ASP A 483 12.76 35.41 1.45
C ASP A 483 11.60 36.43 1.53
N ASN A 484 10.42 35.97 1.98
CA ASN A 484 9.19 36.73 2.12
C ASN A 484 8.67 37.33 0.79
N THR A 485 8.93 36.68 -0.35
CA THR A 485 8.48 37.15 -1.67
C THR A 485 7.22 36.46 -2.21
N GLY A 486 6.68 35.47 -1.49
CA GLY A 486 5.47 34.74 -1.87
C GLY A 486 4.18 35.45 -1.43
N LYS A 487 3.19 34.67 -1.00
CA LYS A 487 1.91 35.13 -0.48
C LYS A 487 1.54 34.44 0.84
N ASP A 488 0.42 34.85 1.42
CA ASP A 488 -0.19 34.19 2.59
C ASP A 488 -0.60 32.75 2.27
N LEU A 489 -0.84 31.95 3.32
CA LEU A 489 -1.12 30.53 3.18
C LEU A 489 -2.43 30.31 2.41
N SER A 490 -2.44 29.33 1.50
CA SER A 490 -3.63 28.99 0.71
C SER A 490 -4.63 28.15 1.51
N LEU A 491 -5.93 28.33 1.31
CA LEU A 491 -6.96 27.37 1.77
C LEU A 491 -6.88 26.03 1.03
N ALA A 492 -6.21 26.00 -0.12
CA ALA A 492 -6.01 24.82 -0.95
C ALA A 492 -4.52 24.46 -1.04
N PRO A 493 -3.87 23.99 0.05
CA PRO A 493 -2.46 23.62 0.00
C PRO A 493 -2.18 22.43 -0.93
N SER A 494 -3.22 21.66 -1.27
CA SER A 494 -3.15 20.56 -2.23
C SER A 494 -2.55 20.92 -3.59
N GLU A 495 -2.69 22.18 -4.03
CA GLU A 495 -2.12 22.67 -5.29
C GLU A 495 -0.59 22.61 -5.28
N VAL A 496 0.03 23.08 -4.18
CA VAL A 496 1.48 22.99 -3.98
C VAL A 496 1.90 21.55 -3.72
N TYR A 497 1.07 20.79 -2.99
CA TYR A 497 1.39 19.41 -2.67
C TYR A 497 1.46 18.54 -3.93
N ALA A 498 0.52 18.71 -4.86
CA ALA A 498 0.50 17.99 -6.14
C ALA A 498 1.75 18.27 -7.00
N LEU A 499 2.35 19.46 -6.92
CA LEU A 499 3.59 19.78 -7.63
C LEU A 499 4.81 19.05 -7.05
N ASN A 500 4.81 18.79 -5.75
CA ASN A 500 5.94 18.18 -5.05
C ASN A 500 5.80 16.65 -4.90
N SER A 501 4.58 16.13 -4.78
CA SER A 501 4.29 14.69 -4.67
C SER A 501 2.84 14.35 -4.98
N ASN A 502 2.63 13.29 -5.78
CA ASN A 502 1.29 12.76 -6.05
C ASN A 502 0.62 12.14 -4.81
N ASN A 503 1.37 11.80 -3.76
CA ASN A 503 0.82 11.15 -2.56
C ASN A 503 -0.10 12.07 -1.74
N TYR A 504 0.02 13.39 -1.93
CA TYR A 504 -0.73 14.42 -1.20
C TYR A 504 -1.54 15.31 -2.15
N ALA A 505 -1.65 14.93 -3.43
CA ALA A 505 -2.47 15.63 -4.43
C ALA A 505 -3.95 15.50 -4.06
N GLY A 506 -4.50 16.55 -3.46
CA GLY A 506 -5.88 16.61 -2.97
C GLY A 506 -6.02 16.77 -1.45
N ASN A 507 -4.92 16.80 -0.70
CA ASN A 507 -4.97 17.05 0.74
C ASN A 507 -4.92 18.56 1.04
N ASN A 508 -5.98 19.10 1.65
CA ASN A 508 -6.08 20.51 2.05
C ASN A 508 -5.76 20.76 3.53
N ALA A 509 -5.24 19.78 4.24
CA ALA A 509 -4.73 19.97 5.59
C ALA A 509 -3.25 20.39 5.55
N TYR A 510 -2.91 21.35 6.39
CA TYR A 510 -1.54 21.70 6.70
C TYR A 510 -0.94 20.71 7.71
N PHE A 511 0.31 20.35 7.46
CA PHE A 511 1.11 19.54 8.37
C PHE A 511 2.26 20.40 8.89
N SER A 512 2.37 20.48 10.20
CA SER A 512 3.42 21.27 10.85
C SER A 512 3.99 20.56 12.07
N ARG A 513 5.12 21.07 12.55
CA ARG A 513 5.79 20.57 13.77
C ARG A 513 6.73 21.66 14.30
N VAL A 514 7.11 21.52 15.56
CA VAL A 514 8.05 22.43 16.21
C VAL A 514 9.22 21.61 16.74
N THR A 515 10.43 22.17 16.65
CA THR A 515 11.62 21.63 17.32
C THR A 515 12.32 22.72 18.11
N ALA A 516 12.72 22.42 19.35
CA ALA A 516 13.66 23.26 20.09
C ALA A 516 15.10 22.78 19.82
N TYR A 517 16.05 23.71 19.72
CA TYR A 517 17.46 23.41 19.49
C TYR A 517 18.38 24.02 20.55
N ASP A 518 19.51 23.36 20.82
CA ASP A 518 20.56 23.83 21.73
C ASP A 518 21.54 24.82 21.06
N ASN A 519 22.55 25.30 21.79
CA ASN A 519 23.54 26.26 21.25
C ASN A 519 24.38 25.70 20.07
N GLU A 520 24.37 24.39 19.85
CA GLU A 520 25.02 23.72 18.72
C GLU A 520 24.05 23.44 17.57
N GLY A 521 22.79 23.88 17.70
CA GLY A 521 21.72 23.67 16.73
C GLY A 521 21.17 22.24 16.69
N LYS A 522 21.46 21.40 17.69
CA LYS A 522 20.92 20.03 17.80
C LYS A 522 19.51 20.08 18.35
N THR A 523 18.60 19.28 17.79
CA THR A 523 17.24 19.15 18.32
C THR A 523 17.28 18.54 19.72
N ILE A 524 16.63 19.19 20.68
CA ILE A 524 16.52 18.71 22.08
C ILE A 524 15.08 18.33 22.45
N ALA A 525 14.10 18.93 21.78
CA ALA A 525 12.69 18.65 21.96
C ALA A 525 11.94 18.70 20.63
N PHE A 526 10.87 17.93 20.55
CA PHE A 526 10.09 17.74 19.34
C PHE A 526 8.61 17.58 19.69
N SER A 527 7.76 18.38 19.04
CA SER A 527 6.32 18.16 19.03
C SER A 527 5.82 18.17 17.59
N GLN A 528 5.15 17.08 17.21
CA GLN A 528 4.40 17.03 15.95
C GLN A 528 3.05 17.71 16.20
N ASN A 529 2.69 18.70 15.39
CA ASN A 529 1.38 19.32 15.49
C ASN A 529 0.34 18.39 14.83
N GLU A 530 -0.88 18.41 15.36
CA GLU A 530 -2.01 17.82 14.64
C GLU A 530 -2.20 18.52 13.28
N THR A 531 -2.80 17.81 12.33
CA THR A 531 -3.15 18.39 11.03
C THR A 531 -4.19 19.48 11.21
N MET A 532 -4.08 20.57 10.47
CA MET A 532 -5.01 21.68 10.55
C MET A 532 -5.56 22.06 9.18
N SER A 533 -6.85 22.37 9.12
CA SER A 533 -7.47 22.99 7.95
C SER A 533 -7.72 24.45 8.25
N ILE A 534 -7.54 25.28 7.23
CA ILE A 534 -7.93 26.69 7.30
C ILE A 534 -9.36 26.74 6.77
N GLU A 535 -10.30 27.08 7.63
CA GLU A 535 -11.66 27.38 7.20
C GLU A 535 -11.69 28.79 6.60
N PRO A 536 -12.51 29.04 5.55
CA PRO A 536 -12.72 30.38 5.05
C PRO A 536 -13.24 31.28 6.16
N ALA A 537 -12.92 32.57 6.04
CA ALA A 537 -13.49 33.57 6.94
C ALA A 537 -15.02 33.49 6.89
N ASP A 538 -15.67 33.46 8.05
CA ASP A 538 -17.13 33.51 8.14
C ASP A 538 -17.59 34.90 7.67
N GLU A 539 -18.31 34.94 6.55
CA GLU A 539 -18.70 36.18 5.86
C GLU A 539 -20.01 36.77 6.38
N THR A 540 -20.69 36.13 7.35
CA THR A 540 -21.95 36.68 7.87
C THR A 540 -21.73 37.66 9.02
N ILE A 541 -21.76 38.96 8.73
CA ILE A 541 -22.11 39.97 9.73
C ILE A 541 -23.60 39.78 10.04
N ASP A 542 -23.96 39.77 11.33
CA ASP A 542 -25.36 39.72 11.73
C ASP A 542 -26.12 40.88 11.04
N PRO A 543 -27.17 40.60 10.24
CA PRO A 543 -27.94 41.64 9.56
C PRO A 543 -28.44 42.75 10.50
N GLU A 544 -28.64 42.43 11.79
CA GLU A 544 -29.04 43.39 12.81
C GLU A 544 -27.92 44.38 13.16
N ILE A 545 -26.67 43.90 13.24
CA ILE A 545 -25.48 44.73 13.50
C ILE A 545 -25.17 45.62 12.29
N GLN A 546 -25.27 45.08 11.06
CA GLN A 546 -25.05 45.86 9.84
C GLN A 546 -26.05 47.02 9.71
N ALA A 547 -27.32 46.78 10.04
CA ALA A 547 -28.35 47.82 10.04
C ALA A 547 -28.10 48.91 11.09
N GLU A 548 -27.55 48.55 12.27
CA GLU A 548 -27.21 49.50 13.33
C GLU A 548 -26.03 50.40 12.92
N TYR A 549 -24.98 49.83 12.29
CA TYR A 549 -23.86 50.61 11.74
C TYR A 549 -24.29 51.61 10.66
N GLU A 550 -25.10 51.16 9.68
CA GLU A 550 -25.60 52.04 8.60
C GLU A 550 -26.51 53.15 9.16
N GLN A 551 -27.26 52.85 10.22
CA GLN A 551 -28.09 53.84 10.90
C GLN A 551 -27.24 54.90 11.61
N VAL A 552 -26.18 54.49 12.31
CA VAL A 552 -25.25 55.42 12.98
C VAL A 552 -24.56 56.33 11.96
N GLU A 553 -24.03 55.77 10.87
CA GLU A 553 -23.35 56.56 9.83
C GLU A 553 -24.29 57.62 9.22
N LYS A 554 -25.51 57.20 8.88
CA LYS A 554 -26.53 58.07 8.28
C LYS A 554 -26.99 59.19 9.23
N GLU A 555 -27.13 58.89 10.52
CA GLU A 555 -27.50 59.89 11.53
C GLU A 555 -26.35 60.85 11.82
N LEU A 556 -25.10 60.41 11.68
CA LEU A 556 -23.92 61.18 12.08
C LEU A 556 -23.35 62.07 10.96
N GLU A 557 -23.33 61.59 9.72
CA GLU A 557 -22.69 62.24 8.56
C GLU A 557 -23.10 63.72 8.36
N PRO A 558 -24.39 64.11 8.47
CA PRO A 558 -24.80 65.50 8.26
C PRO A 558 -24.27 66.48 9.31
N TYR A 559 -23.77 65.97 10.44
CA TYR A 559 -23.32 66.74 11.59
C TYR A 559 -21.80 66.72 11.74
N LEU A 560 -21.09 66.05 10.83
CA LEU A 560 -19.64 66.15 10.74
C LEU A 560 -19.23 67.55 10.28
N ILE A 561 -18.39 68.21 11.07
CA ILE A 561 -17.85 69.54 10.81
C ILE A 561 -16.32 69.48 10.82
N SER A 562 -15.70 70.34 10.01
CA SER A 562 -14.25 70.56 10.09
C SER A 562 -13.94 71.58 11.19
N GLY A 563 -13.12 71.18 12.16
CA GLY A 563 -12.54 72.07 13.17
C GLY A 563 -11.56 73.08 12.56
N GLU A 564 -11.18 74.10 13.34
CA GLU A 564 -10.31 75.22 12.90
C GLU A 564 -8.91 74.77 12.44
N ASP A 565 -8.49 73.57 12.82
CA ASP A 565 -7.21 72.93 12.51
C ASP A 565 -7.30 71.85 11.40
N GLY A 566 -8.49 71.65 10.83
CA GLY A 566 -8.75 70.64 9.80
C GLY A 566 -9.11 69.26 10.33
N ASN A 567 -9.24 69.08 11.65
CA ASN A 567 -9.71 67.83 12.25
C ASN A 567 -11.23 67.67 12.10
N VAL A 568 -11.71 66.43 12.00
CA VAL A 568 -13.14 66.13 11.92
C VAL A 568 -13.73 66.12 13.33
N MET A 569 -14.78 66.90 13.54
CA MET A 569 -15.57 67.01 14.77
C MET A 569 -17.03 66.73 14.44
N VAL A 570 -17.85 66.48 15.46
CA VAL A 570 -19.30 66.37 15.35
C VAL A 570 -19.95 67.58 16.03
N ASP A 571 -20.93 68.21 15.38
CA ASP A 571 -21.77 69.25 16.00
C ASP A 571 -22.75 68.60 17.00
N SER A 572 -22.26 68.28 18.21
CA SER A 572 -23.02 67.54 19.24
C SER A 572 -24.34 68.23 19.61
N GLN A 573 -24.42 69.56 19.52
CA GLN A 573 -25.65 70.28 19.84
C GLN A 573 -26.72 70.06 18.75
N LYS A 574 -26.35 70.16 17.47
CA LYS A 574 -27.29 69.89 16.37
C LYS A 574 -27.65 68.42 16.24
N LEU A 575 -26.72 67.51 16.58
CA LEU A 575 -27.00 66.08 16.63
C LEU A 575 -27.97 65.73 17.77
N ALA A 576 -27.82 66.34 18.94
CA ALA A 576 -28.76 66.16 20.05
C ALA A 576 -30.17 66.69 19.71
N ASP A 577 -30.26 67.81 18.99
CA ASP A 577 -31.51 68.42 18.57
C ASP A 577 -32.22 67.64 17.42
N SER A 578 -31.54 66.69 16.77
CA SER A 578 -32.09 65.90 15.67
C SER A 578 -32.84 64.64 16.11
N GLY A 579 -32.70 64.24 17.38
CA GLY A 579 -33.27 63.01 17.92
C GLY A 579 -32.52 61.75 17.47
N ALA A 580 -31.21 61.86 17.19
CA ALA A 580 -30.35 60.72 16.89
C ALA A 580 -30.37 59.64 17.99
N SER A 581 -30.02 58.41 17.61
CA SER A 581 -29.99 57.28 18.54
C SER A 581 -28.94 57.45 19.64
N GLU A 582 -29.14 56.77 20.78
CA GLU A 582 -28.23 56.84 21.94
C GLU A 582 -26.81 56.40 21.55
N ILE A 583 -26.70 55.36 20.71
CA ILE A 583 -25.42 54.86 20.19
C ILE A 583 -24.75 55.86 19.23
N THR A 584 -25.52 56.59 18.39
CA THR A 584 -24.98 57.67 17.55
C THR A 584 -24.44 58.83 18.42
N ALA A 585 -25.13 59.15 19.51
CA ALA A 585 -24.69 60.20 20.44
C ALA A 585 -23.40 59.80 21.17
N GLU A 586 -23.28 58.54 21.62
CA GLU A 586 -22.05 58.01 22.22
C GLU A 586 -20.86 58.06 21.24
N VAL A 587 -21.06 57.61 20.00
CA VAL A 587 -20.03 57.66 18.94
C VAL A 587 -19.61 59.10 18.63
N ALA A 588 -20.56 60.04 18.63
CA ALA A 588 -20.26 61.46 18.42
C ALA A 588 -19.42 62.09 19.54
N ASP A 589 -19.73 61.76 20.79
CA ASP A 589 -18.97 62.22 21.95
C ASP A 589 -17.55 61.64 21.95
N GLU A 590 -17.40 60.36 21.59
CA GLU A 590 -16.09 59.72 21.45
C GLU A 590 -15.25 60.32 20.32
N LEU A 591 -15.83 60.61 19.16
CA LEU A 591 -15.13 61.27 18.04
C LEU A 591 -14.64 62.66 18.44
N ASN A 592 -15.46 63.42 19.16
CA ASN A 592 -15.09 64.73 19.67
C ASN A 592 -13.98 64.65 20.74
N GLN A 593 -14.03 63.66 21.63
CA GLN A 593 -12.96 63.43 22.61
C GLN A 593 -11.65 63.00 21.95
N PHE A 594 -11.70 62.13 20.95
CA PHE A 594 -10.53 61.68 20.20
C PHE A 594 -9.86 62.85 19.47
N SER A 595 -10.64 63.70 18.81
CA SER A 595 -10.16 64.89 18.12
C SER A 595 -9.58 65.94 19.10
N GLN A 596 -10.16 66.12 20.28
CA GLN A 596 -9.58 66.95 21.35
C GLN A 596 -8.28 66.37 21.92
N SER A 597 -8.14 65.05 21.99
CA SER A 597 -6.92 64.38 22.47
C SER A 597 -5.72 64.57 21.52
N GLN A 598 -5.99 64.76 20.22
CA GLN A 598 -4.97 65.11 19.21
C GLN A 598 -4.38 66.51 19.45
N GLN A 599 -5.16 67.46 19.98
CA GLN A 599 -4.68 68.81 20.32
C GLN A 599 -3.80 68.85 21.58
N ALA A 600 -4.04 67.98 22.57
CA ALA A 600 -3.27 67.95 23.82
C ALA A 600 -1.84 67.38 23.68
N GLY A 601 -1.50 66.77 22.54
CA GLY A 601 -0.19 66.18 22.28
C GLY A 601 0.96 67.16 21.99
N ALA A 602 0.68 68.46 21.86
CA ALA A 602 1.69 69.48 21.53
C ALA A 602 2.43 70.07 22.76
N ASP A 603 1.90 69.94 23.98
CA ASP A 603 2.56 70.37 25.21
C ASP A 603 2.75 69.17 26.15
N GLY A 604 3.98 68.65 26.19
CA GLY A 604 4.36 67.37 26.79
C GLY A 604 4.10 67.26 28.31
N GLY A 605 2.89 66.85 28.69
CA GLY A 605 2.53 66.82 30.11
C GLY A 605 1.35 65.95 30.53
N VAL A 606 1.04 64.82 29.88
CA VAL A 606 0.16 63.79 30.49
C VAL A 606 0.64 62.39 30.10
N GLN A 607 0.90 61.52 31.09
CA GLN A 607 1.04 60.07 30.86
C GLN A 607 -0.30 59.52 30.40
N ALA A 608 -0.55 59.51 29.09
CA ALA A 608 -1.73 58.87 28.52
C ALA A 608 -1.71 57.37 28.86
N ARG A 609 -2.70 56.91 29.63
CA ARG A 609 -2.98 55.49 29.84
C ARG A 609 -3.22 54.85 28.47
N GLY A 610 -2.66 53.65 28.25
CA GLY A 610 -2.95 52.88 27.05
C GLY A 610 -4.44 52.60 26.94
N TRP A 611 -4.98 52.74 25.73
CA TRP A 611 -6.41 52.60 25.46
C TRP A 611 -6.64 51.30 24.70
N LYS A 612 -7.35 50.35 25.33
CA LYS A 612 -7.88 49.16 24.67
C LYS A 612 -9.09 49.50 23.80
N VAL A 613 -8.90 49.49 22.48
CA VAL A 613 -9.98 49.57 21.49
C VAL A 613 -10.66 48.22 21.35
N TYR A 614 -9.87 47.16 21.18
CA TYR A 614 -10.37 45.82 20.97
C TYR A 614 -9.31 44.78 21.37
N GLY A 615 -9.74 43.61 21.85
CA GLY A 615 -8.84 42.51 22.17
C GLY A 615 -7.63 42.84 23.06
N ASN A 616 -6.55 42.10 22.87
CA ASN A 616 -5.32 42.22 23.64
C ASN A 616 -4.30 43.19 23.00
N TRP A 617 -4.54 43.64 21.77
CA TRP A 617 -3.57 44.37 20.96
C TRP A 617 -4.13 45.58 20.22
N CYS A 618 -5.45 45.72 20.02
CA CYS A 618 -5.95 46.92 19.36
C CYS A 618 -6.01 48.09 20.34
N GLY A 619 -5.11 49.05 20.15
CA GLY A 619 -5.29 50.43 20.60
C GLY A 619 -4.00 51.14 21.04
N PRO A 620 -3.98 52.48 21.10
CA PRO A 620 -2.77 53.23 21.36
C PRO A 620 -2.17 52.89 22.73
N LYS A 621 -0.88 52.48 22.73
CA LYS A 621 -0.14 52.05 23.94
C LYS A 621 -0.83 50.89 24.69
N HIS A 622 -1.63 50.07 23.99
CA HIS A 622 -2.31 48.90 24.51
C HIS A 622 -1.88 47.67 23.70
N GLY A 623 -1.16 46.74 24.31
CA GLY A 623 -0.66 45.57 23.61
C GLY A 623 0.01 44.58 24.56
N GLY A 624 -0.37 43.30 24.46
CA GLY A 624 0.30 42.21 25.16
C GLY A 624 -0.59 40.99 25.37
N GLY A 625 0.03 39.79 25.34
CA GLY A 625 -0.68 38.52 25.47
C GLY A 625 -1.07 37.90 24.12
N ARG A 626 -1.90 36.87 24.13
CA ARG A 626 -2.32 36.16 22.92
C ARG A 626 -3.43 36.94 22.20
N PRO A 627 -3.36 37.24 20.89
CA PRO A 627 -4.49 37.79 20.14
C PRO A 627 -5.76 36.96 20.32
N ILE A 628 -6.90 37.62 20.45
CA ILE A 628 -8.17 36.92 20.67
C ILE A 628 -8.89 36.57 19.35
N ASP A 629 -8.57 37.24 18.25
CA ASP A 629 -9.05 36.94 16.89
C ASP A 629 -8.20 37.65 15.80
N TYR A 630 -8.69 37.68 14.56
CA TYR A 630 -8.01 38.26 13.40
C TYR A 630 -7.88 39.79 13.44
N LEU A 631 -8.89 40.52 13.94
CA LEU A 631 -8.77 41.96 14.07
C LEU A 631 -7.69 42.29 15.12
N ASP A 632 -7.70 41.56 16.23
CA ASP A 632 -6.70 41.67 17.28
C ASP A 632 -5.29 41.26 16.78
N SER A 633 -5.18 40.31 15.86
CA SER A 633 -3.90 39.94 15.24
C SER A 633 -3.39 41.01 14.27
N ILE A 634 -4.27 41.66 13.50
CA ILE A 634 -3.90 42.81 12.66
C ILE A 634 -3.30 43.93 13.52
N CYS A 635 -3.90 44.20 14.67
CA CYS A 635 -3.40 45.19 15.63
C CYS A 635 -2.07 44.76 16.26
N LYS A 636 -1.92 43.48 16.65
CA LYS A 636 -0.63 42.94 17.09
C LYS A 636 0.45 43.17 16.03
N SER A 637 0.13 42.88 14.77
CA SER A 637 1.03 43.07 13.63
C SER A 637 1.44 44.53 13.44
N HIS A 638 0.53 45.48 13.65
CA HIS A 638 0.83 46.90 13.63
C HIS A 638 1.76 47.32 14.77
N ASP A 639 1.46 46.87 16.00
CA ASP A 639 2.31 47.10 17.17
C ASP A 639 3.73 46.55 16.99
N LEU A 640 3.87 45.34 16.44
CA LEU A 640 5.16 44.74 16.12
C LEU A 640 5.89 45.50 15.01
N CYS A 641 5.17 45.98 13.99
CA CYS A 641 5.74 46.82 12.94
C CYS A 641 6.30 48.13 13.50
N TYR A 642 5.59 48.76 14.44
CA TYR A 642 6.06 49.93 15.16
C TYR A 642 7.27 49.63 16.06
N ALA A 643 7.31 48.47 16.71
CA ALA A 643 8.47 48.07 17.51
C ALA A 643 9.74 47.92 16.65
N ASP A 644 9.60 47.42 15.41
CA ASP A 644 10.71 47.27 14.46
C ASP A 644 11.12 48.60 13.79
N ARG A 645 10.14 49.41 13.35
CA ARG A 645 10.36 50.55 12.45
C ARG A 645 10.27 51.92 13.11
N GLY A 646 9.88 51.97 14.38
CA GLY A 646 9.63 53.20 15.12
C GLY A 646 8.18 53.67 15.02
N TYR A 647 7.73 54.36 16.07
CA TYR A 647 6.39 54.92 16.18
C TYR A 647 6.14 55.97 15.10
N PHE A 648 4.92 56.02 14.53
CA PHE A 648 4.54 56.84 13.36
C PHE A 648 5.18 56.43 12.02
N ALA A 649 5.69 55.20 11.90
CA ALA A 649 6.12 54.70 10.61
C ALA A 649 4.91 54.59 9.66
N CYS A 650 4.77 55.55 8.73
CA CYS A 650 3.66 55.59 7.77
C CYS A 650 3.48 54.30 6.96
N SER A 651 4.52 53.48 6.83
CA SER A 651 4.43 52.16 6.20
C SER A 651 3.64 51.15 7.04
N CYS A 652 3.78 51.20 8.37
CA CYS A 652 3.00 50.39 9.30
C CYS A 652 1.55 50.89 9.32
N ASP A 653 1.32 52.19 9.35
CA ASP A 653 -0.03 52.77 9.34
C ASP A 653 -0.76 52.51 8.04
N LYS A 654 -0.08 52.66 6.89
CA LYS A 654 -0.65 52.29 5.59
C LYS A 654 -0.94 50.80 5.51
N THR A 655 -0.17 49.95 6.19
CA THR A 655 -0.42 48.51 6.22
C THR A 655 -1.59 48.18 7.14
N LEU A 656 -1.66 48.79 8.33
CA LEU A 656 -2.79 48.69 9.25
C LEU A 656 -4.07 49.18 8.57
N ILE A 657 -4.07 50.40 8.04
CA ILE A 657 -5.21 50.98 7.32
C ILE A 657 -5.55 50.12 6.12
N LYS A 658 -4.59 49.67 5.30
CA LYS A 658 -4.89 48.79 4.16
C LYS A 658 -5.51 47.47 4.62
N ARG A 659 -5.08 46.90 5.74
CA ARG A 659 -5.59 45.64 6.27
C ARG A 659 -6.95 45.79 6.93
N ILE A 660 -7.15 46.87 7.69
CA ILE A 660 -8.46 47.27 8.22
C ILE A 660 -9.39 47.63 7.06
N ASP A 661 -8.93 48.33 6.02
CA ASP A 661 -9.69 48.60 4.80
C ASP A 661 -9.98 47.34 4.01
N GLN A 662 -9.08 46.36 3.97
CA GLN A 662 -9.34 45.07 3.31
C GLN A 662 -10.33 44.25 4.12
N TYR A 663 -10.23 44.31 5.45
CA TYR A 663 -11.19 43.74 6.38
C TYR A 663 -12.56 44.43 6.24
N ALA A 664 -12.60 45.77 6.15
CA ALA A 664 -13.81 46.60 6.08
C ALA A 664 -14.44 46.71 4.67
N LYS A 665 -13.67 46.90 3.59
CA LYS A 665 -14.19 46.92 2.20
C LYS A 665 -14.71 45.56 1.74
N LYS A 666 -14.20 44.48 2.33
CA LYS A 666 -14.77 43.14 2.11
C LYS A 666 -16.12 43.00 2.83
N ASN A 667 -16.31 43.69 3.95
CA ASN A 667 -17.61 43.84 4.61
C ASN A 667 -18.55 44.82 3.87
N GLU A 668 -18.05 45.81 3.13
CA GLU A 668 -18.87 46.76 2.34
C GLU A 668 -19.23 46.28 0.91
N MET A 669 -18.40 45.47 0.23
CA MET A 669 -18.64 45.09 -1.18
C MET A 669 -19.77 44.08 -1.40
N GLU A 670 -20.29 43.44 -0.36
CA GLU A 670 -21.49 42.60 -0.46
C GLU A 670 -22.81 43.36 -0.26
N GLY A 671 -22.76 44.59 0.26
CA GLY A 671 -23.92 45.50 0.23
C GLY A 671 -24.31 45.96 -1.18
N LYS A 672 -23.49 45.73 -2.21
CA LYS A 672 -23.72 46.22 -3.59
C LYS A 672 -23.91 45.16 -4.68
N VAL A 673 -23.77 43.85 -4.40
CA VAL A 673 -24.05 42.78 -5.40
C VAL A 673 -25.34 41.99 -5.11
N GLY A 674 -25.98 42.19 -3.95
CA GLY A 674 -27.33 41.68 -3.66
C GLY A 674 -28.50 42.42 -4.33
N GLY A 675 -28.24 43.24 -5.36
CA GLY A 675 -29.20 44.17 -5.95
C GLY A 675 -29.36 44.12 -7.46
N VAL A 676 -29.22 42.95 -8.13
CA VAL A 676 -29.75 42.76 -9.50
C VAL A 676 -30.26 41.31 -9.66
N CYS A 677 -31.53 41.20 -10.09
CA CYS A 677 -32.35 40.00 -10.32
C CYS A 677 -33.07 39.38 -9.11
N SER A 678 -34.16 40.05 -8.68
CA SER A 678 -35.53 39.51 -8.70
C SER A 678 -36.53 40.66 -8.72
#